data_AF-A0A933LUR1-F1
#
_entry.id   AF-A0A933LUR1-F1
#
_cell.length_a   1.000
_cell.length_b   1.000
_cell.length_c   1.000
_cell.angle_alpha   90.00
_cell.angle_beta   90.00
_cell.angle_gamma   90.00
#
_symmetry.space_group_name_H-M   'P 1'
#
loop_
_entity.id
_entity.type
_entity.pdbx_description
1 polymer ?
#
loop_
_entity_poly.entity_id
_entity_poly.type
_entity_poly.pdbx_seq_one_letter_code
_entity_poly.pdbx_strand_id
1 'polypeptide(L)'
;MKRRPGLSLFLAVLLVLSCRHGSLAVRIVSPASETEYAVGEKVTLSAEGVDGTGQPLPDSAYRWKSSIDGALGTGRQLERTLSPGFHRVEVEATDPGSGQTASDRILVFVTGGGGREGVELVRYLSSISKATLGVPLVQVELDPIKLFGQVTYTLTPAGLHNHPGGYNAAIGNGRMAVAFTREGTLNLLRWPSPSYFDQVDYLTSDRDAPRKGALPNMGSFAGVVYKKTDGTVGVAWTNGPGWTSKQSYLAEDANIVVTESEHAALGLAVRATDLVLPDRDVLARRFRVERRSGSPVAEARFVYFENFAPATTKFERLPLADWLLDPLLSDFACAYDSRDDLLLHFRPEAADTLALARFVTANHADLQADVDRWIDSLDSSFGKGSYLALGGDFASDAHQCGFDAVMTVDEKAAPADVDAYLDAADGELSGNPLAAVRATGALARRLGGNGSPAEFTIYVAAAGSASDARRLVREARAVPFATHLQGTRDYWRKWLARARLPRTGDATTLAISRRGLLSTAVATDRSTGAIVASVATQAPYGEDWPRDGSFINHALDLAGFPEAVEKHNEFYARVQRDGWFLPGTMEMNYYADGMAGGPILFEIDEAALAVWTLWDHARFLPSSDRARYLGKVYAAIRRGTDFLASWRDPFTGLQAPAMEDDIPSLVQGLQGAGTIVLALKSGVAAGRATGEDPARLTRWEARRKELEAAVLKKFWDPARNTFRDPSSGLSTGAAAWMIWPVEFLPYTDPRMQGTAEHVWAETQNFLAKVPGRYGYEAKVALALAHIWGKDPAKRGRVERLLATLVRDVPTPDTLHYSEFYDFVAGNPRAITVNDVPHVWEHSLVYLTAMELHR
;
A
#
# COMPACT_ATOMS: atom_id res chain seq x y z
N MET A 1 -22.37 5.09 -42.69
CA MET A 1 -21.99 4.30 -43.87
C MET A 1 -22.39 2.84 -43.67
N LYS A 2 -22.75 2.17 -44.76
CA LYS A 2 -23.47 0.90 -44.90
C LYS A 2 -23.07 -0.26 -43.96
N ARG A 3 -24.09 -0.89 -43.34
CA ARG A 3 -24.05 -2.26 -42.80
C ARG A 3 -23.61 -3.23 -43.90
N ARG A 4 -22.62 -4.08 -43.63
CA ARG A 4 -22.37 -5.31 -44.40
C ARG A 4 -22.94 -6.50 -43.60
N PRO A 5 -23.94 -7.23 -44.12
CA PRO A 5 -24.30 -8.56 -43.59
C PRO A 5 -23.36 -9.58 -44.25
N GLY A 6 -22.62 -10.36 -43.47
CA GLY A 6 -21.70 -11.34 -44.08
C GLY A 6 -20.85 -12.22 -43.17
N LEU A 7 -20.89 -12.08 -41.84
CA LEU A 7 -20.08 -12.94 -40.97
C LEU A 7 -20.83 -14.16 -40.38
N SER A 8 -22.17 -14.15 -40.37
CA SER A 8 -22.93 -15.25 -39.76
C SER A 8 -22.93 -16.53 -40.62
N LEU A 9 -22.82 -16.40 -41.95
CA LEU A 9 -22.86 -17.56 -42.86
C LEU A 9 -21.49 -18.24 -43.06
N PHE A 10 -20.39 -17.55 -42.74
CA PHE A 10 -19.03 -18.09 -42.87
C PHE A 10 -18.56 -18.89 -41.65
N LEU A 11 -19.22 -18.75 -40.49
CA LEU A 11 -18.89 -19.49 -39.27
C LEU A 11 -19.65 -20.82 -39.13
N ALA A 12 -20.88 -20.91 -39.67
CA ALA A 12 -21.66 -22.15 -39.69
C ALA A 12 -20.98 -23.28 -40.52
N VAL A 13 -20.14 -22.90 -41.50
CA VAL A 13 -19.40 -23.86 -42.33
C VAL A 13 -18.15 -24.40 -41.62
N LEU A 14 -17.60 -23.69 -40.63
CA LEU A 14 -16.41 -24.16 -39.90
C LEU A 14 -16.72 -25.21 -38.80
N LEU A 15 -17.95 -25.24 -38.28
CA LEU A 15 -18.36 -26.29 -37.32
C LEU A 15 -18.49 -27.68 -38.00
N VAL A 16 -18.77 -27.71 -39.31
CA VAL A 16 -18.89 -28.96 -40.10
C VAL A 16 -17.52 -29.49 -40.54
N LEU A 17 -16.47 -28.67 -40.53
CA LEU A 17 -15.15 -29.02 -41.09
C LEU A 17 -14.10 -29.47 -40.07
N SER A 18 -14.45 -29.64 -38.79
CA SER A 18 -13.54 -30.17 -37.76
C SER A 18 -13.97 -31.50 -37.12
N CYS A 19 -15.07 -32.12 -37.56
CA CYS A 19 -15.40 -33.50 -37.17
C CYS A 19 -14.56 -34.52 -37.97
N ARG A 20 -13.27 -34.62 -37.66
CA ARG A 20 -12.56 -35.90 -37.76
C ARG A 20 -12.48 -36.45 -36.35
N HIS A 21 -13.51 -37.24 -36.03
CA HIS A 21 -13.79 -38.14 -34.91
C HIS A 21 -15.23 -37.85 -34.43
N GLY A 22 -16.13 -38.83 -34.56
CA GLY A 22 -17.57 -38.70 -34.36
C GLY A 22 -17.98 -38.52 -32.89
N SER A 23 -17.51 -37.46 -32.25
CA SER A 23 -17.82 -37.07 -30.88
C SER A 23 -18.76 -35.88 -30.84
N LEU A 24 -19.70 -35.90 -29.89
CA LEU A 24 -20.63 -34.79 -29.61
C LEU A 24 -19.87 -33.50 -29.26
N ALA A 25 -20.38 -32.36 -29.71
CA ALA A 25 -19.83 -31.03 -29.42
C ALA A 25 -20.94 -30.07 -28.97
N VAL A 26 -20.63 -29.18 -28.03
CA VAL A 26 -21.54 -28.12 -27.55
C VAL A 26 -20.77 -26.82 -27.37
N ARG A 27 -21.42 -25.69 -27.63
CA ARG A 27 -20.87 -24.34 -27.47
C ARG A 27 -21.93 -23.36 -26.97
N ILE A 28 -21.56 -22.49 -26.04
CA ILE A 28 -22.39 -21.36 -25.59
C ILE A 28 -22.33 -20.25 -26.66
N VAL A 29 -23.50 -19.84 -27.13
CA VAL A 29 -23.70 -18.78 -28.14
C VAL A 29 -23.95 -17.44 -27.46
N SER A 30 -24.65 -17.43 -26.32
CA SER A 30 -24.93 -16.22 -25.55
C SER A 30 -25.06 -16.54 -24.05
N PRO A 31 -24.56 -15.67 -23.16
CA PRO A 31 -23.79 -14.45 -23.45
C PRO A 31 -22.33 -14.73 -23.85
N ALA A 32 -21.61 -13.69 -24.25
CA ALA A 32 -20.16 -13.78 -24.38
C ALA A 32 -19.52 -13.90 -22.98
N SER A 33 -18.37 -14.55 -22.87
CA SER A 33 -17.62 -14.58 -21.61
C SER A 33 -17.26 -13.16 -21.17
N GLU A 34 -17.25 -12.94 -19.86
CA GLU A 34 -16.98 -11.66 -19.18
C GLU A 34 -18.06 -10.58 -19.40
N THR A 35 -19.24 -10.97 -19.89
CA THR A 35 -20.39 -10.04 -19.96
C THR A 35 -20.89 -9.69 -18.56
N GLU A 36 -21.16 -8.41 -18.35
CA GLU A 36 -21.70 -7.86 -17.10
C GLU A 36 -23.23 -7.66 -17.18
N TYR A 37 -23.91 -7.97 -16.07
CA TYR A 37 -25.35 -7.79 -15.87
C TYR A 37 -25.64 -7.12 -14.53
N ALA A 38 -26.70 -6.32 -14.44
CA ALA A 38 -27.15 -5.78 -13.15
C ALA A 38 -27.93 -6.82 -12.33
N VAL A 39 -27.93 -6.73 -10.98
CA VAL A 39 -28.85 -7.55 -10.15
C VAL A 39 -30.29 -7.37 -10.63
N GLY A 40 -30.99 -8.50 -10.81
CA GLY A 40 -32.37 -8.51 -11.29
C GLY A 40 -32.49 -8.49 -12.81
N GLU A 41 -31.43 -8.18 -13.55
CA GLU A 41 -31.40 -8.31 -15.00
C GLU A 41 -31.48 -9.79 -15.40
N LYS A 42 -32.20 -10.06 -16.49
CA LYS A 42 -32.32 -11.40 -17.05
C LYS A 42 -31.14 -11.68 -17.98
N VAL A 43 -30.40 -12.74 -17.68
CA VAL A 43 -29.35 -13.31 -18.52
C VAL A 43 -29.98 -14.33 -19.47
N THR A 44 -29.83 -14.11 -20.78
CA THR A 44 -30.23 -15.07 -21.80
C THR A 44 -29.11 -16.06 -22.06
N LEU A 45 -29.29 -17.30 -21.62
CA LEU A 45 -28.37 -18.41 -21.87
C LEU A 45 -28.82 -19.14 -23.12
N SER A 46 -27.93 -19.29 -24.10
CA SER A 46 -28.18 -20.03 -25.33
C SER A 46 -26.94 -20.80 -25.75
N ALA A 47 -27.12 -22.04 -26.17
CA ALA A 47 -26.07 -22.92 -26.66
C ALA A 47 -26.47 -23.61 -27.96
N GLU A 48 -25.49 -24.09 -28.71
CA GLU A 48 -25.67 -24.95 -29.87
C GLU A 48 -24.84 -26.21 -29.67
N GLY A 49 -25.40 -27.37 -30.04
CA GLY A 49 -24.71 -28.64 -29.95
C GLY A 49 -25.14 -29.59 -31.05
N VAL A 50 -24.20 -30.44 -31.48
CA VAL A 50 -24.39 -31.45 -32.53
C VAL A 50 -23.91 -32.81 -32.04
N ASP A 51 -24.56 -33.87 -32.51
CA ASP A 51 -24.15 -35.25 -32.26
C ASP A 51 -22.92 -35.65 -33.10
N GLY A 52 -22.42 -36.87 -32.89
CA GLY A 52 -21.26 -37.41 -33.62
C GLY A 52 -21.47 -37.61 -35.13
N THR A 53 -22.69 -37.40 -35.64
CA THR A 53 -23.05 -37.42 -37.07
C THR A 53 -23.25 -36.01 -37.64
N GLY A 54 -23.13 -34.98 -36.82
CA GLY A 54 -23.33 -33.57 -37.18
C GLY A 54 -24.80 -33.13 -37.16
N GLN A 55 -25.72 -33.93 -36.61
CA GLN A 55 -27.13 -33.53 -36.45
C GLN A 55 -27.32 -32.70 -35.17
N PRO A 56 -28.16 -31.66 -35.18
CA PRO A 56 -28.43 -30.86 -33.99
C PRO A 56 -29.04 -31.68 -32.84
N LEU A 57 -28.59 -31.41 -31.62
CA LEU A 57 -29.16 -32.05 -30.42
C LEU A 57 -30.54 -31.47 -30.06
N PRO A 58 -31.48 -32.29 -29.58
CA PRO A 58 -32.79 -31.82 -29.14
C PRO A 58 -32.66 -30.94 -27.88
N ASP A 59 -33.61 -30.03 -27.66
CA ASP A 59 -33.56 -29.10 -26.52
C ASP A 59 -33.48 -29.80 -25.14
N SER A 60 -34.02 -31.01 -25.01
CA SER A 60 -33.94 -31.81 -23.79
C SER A 60 -32.53 -32.32 -23.44
N ALA A 61 -31.57 -32.20 -24.37
CA ALA A 61 -30.20 -32.66 -24.19
C ALA A 61 -29.36 -31.75 -23.29
N TYR A 62 -29.75 -30.48 -23.11
CA TYR A 62 -28.91 -29.44 -22.47
C TYR A 62 -29.28 -29.24 -21.01
N ARG A 63 -28.27 -29.18 -20.13
CA ARG A 63 -28.36 -28.87 -18.71
C ARG A 63 -27.42 -27.72 -18.37
N TRP A 64 -27.94 -26.68 -17.73
CA TRP A 64 -27.17 -25.49 -17.35
C TRP A 64 -26.95 -25.43 -15.85
N LYS A 65 -25.78 -24.98 -15.43
CA LYS A 65 -25.45 -24.70 -14.03
C LYS A 65 -24.58 -23.46 -13.87
N SER A 66 -24.61 -22.88 -12.69
CA SER A 66 -23.76 -21.80 -12.23
C SER A 66 -22.94 -22.25 -11.01
N SER A 67 -21.73 -21.71 -10.86
CA SER A 67 -20.90 -21.87 -9.65
C SER A 67 -21.53 -21.31 -8.37
N ILE A 68 -22.49 -20.37 -8.49
CA ILE A 68 -23.15 -19.73 -7.34
C ILE A 68 -24.57 -20.26 -7.18
N ASP A 69 -25.38 -20.20 -8.24
CA ASP A 69 -26.82 -20.55 -8.17
C ASP A 69 -27.12 -22.04 -8.35
N GLY A 70 -26.09 -22.87 -8.57
CA GLY A 70 -26.28 -24.29 -8.84
C GLY A 70 -27.03 -24.54 -10.15
N ALA A 71 -28.01 -25.44 -10.16
CA ALA A 71 -28.72 -25.82 -11.38
C ALA A 71 -29.62 -24.70 -11.92
N LEU A 72 -29.36 -24.24 -13.15
CA LEU A 72 -30.11 -23.17 -13.80
C LEU A 72 -31.27 -23.70 -14.65
N GLY A 73 -31.23 -24.94 -15.10
CA GLY A 73 -32.34 -25.59 -15.81
C GLY A 73 -31.91 -26.37 -17.04
N THR A 74 -32.90 -26.80 -17.83
CA THR A 74 -32.71 -27.59 -19.05
C THR A 74 -33.27 -26.87 -20.26
N GLY A 75 -32.65 -27.06 -21.43
CA GLY A 75 -33.06 -26.41 -22.67
C GLY A 75 -31.89 -25.80 -23.41
N ARG A 76 -31.99 -25.76 -24.74
CA ARG A 76 -30.99 -25.13 -25.61
C ARG A 76 -30.89 -23.62 -25.38
N GLN A 77 -31.99 -22.99 -24.97
CA GLN A 77 -32.07 -21.59 -24.60
C GLN A 77 -32.96 -21.41 -23.36
N LEU A 78 -32.53 -20.60 -22.39
CA LEU A 78 -33.31 -20.23 -21.21
C LEU A 78 -32.88 -18.87 -20.63
N GLU A 79 -33.83 -18.13 -20.04
CA GLU A 79 -33.55 -16.87 -19.33
C GLU A 79 -33.47 -17.08 -17.82
N ARG A 80 -32.45 -16.54 -17.17
CA ARG A 80 -32.32 -16.56 -15.70
C ARG A 80 -31.86 -15.22 -15.14
N THR A 81 -32.41 -14.88 -13.99
CA THR A 81 -31.80 -13.87 -13.12
C THR A 81 -30.83 -14.61 -12.21
N LEU A 82 -29.56 -14.25 -12.25
CA LEU A 82 -28.51 -14.85 -11.42
C LEU A 82 -28.34 -14.04 -10.12
N SER A 83 -27.87 -14.68 -9.05
CA SER A 83 -27.51 -13.97 -7.80
C SER A 83 -26.35 -12.98 -8.03
N PRO A 84 -26.06 -12.04 -7.14
CA PRO A 84 -24.88 -11.19 -7.27
C PRO A 84 -23.57 -11.98 -7.16
N GLY A 85 -22.59 -11.67 -8.02
CA GLY A 85 -21.23 -12.26 -7.96
C GLY A 85 -20.65 -12.69 -9.31
N PHE A 86 -19.50 -13.37 -9.25
CA PHE A 86 -18.84 -13.94 -10.43
C PHE A 86 -19.35 -15.37 -10.68
N HIS A 87 -20.10 -15.54 -11.76
CA HIS A 87 -20.66 -16.83 -12.16
C HIS A 87 -19.76 -17.50 -13.21
N ARG A 88 -19.34 -18.73 -12.93
CA ARG A 88 -18.95 -19.67 -13.97
C ARG A 88 -20.22 -20.38 -14.43
N VAL A 89 -20.71 -20.02 -15.62
CA VAL A 89 -21.89 -20.64 -16.22
C VAL A 89 -21.43 -21.74 -17.16
N GLU A 90 -21.96 -22.95 -16.96
CA GLU A 90 -21.60 -24.14 -17.71
C GLU A 90 -22.85 -24.78 -18.30
N VAL A 91 -22.78 -25.20 -19.57
CA VAL A 91 -23.76 -26.06 -20.21
C VAL A 91 -23.15 -27.43 -20.43
N GLU A 92 -23.88 -28.48 -20.08
CA GLU A 92 -23.56 -29.86 -20.42
C GLU A 92 -24.66 -30.39 -21.34
N ALA A 93 -24.29 -30.94 -22.49
CA ALA A 93 -25.20 -31.57 -23.43
C ALA A 93 -24.94 -33.09 -23.49
N THR A 94 -26.02 -33.88 -23.44
CA THR A 94 -25.97 -35.35 -23.57
C THR A 94 -26.70 -35.80 -24.84
N ASP A 95 -26.04 -36.56 -25.71
CA ASP A 95 -26.67 -37.18 -26.88
C ASP A 95 -27.64 -38.29 -26.42
N PRO A 96 -28.95 -38.18 -26.70
CA PRO A 96 -29.92 -39.24 -26.33
C PRO A 96 -29.68 -40.57 -27.05
N GLY A 97 -29.07 -40.54 -28.24
CA GLY A 97 -28.81 -41.73 -29.05
C GLY A 97 -27.57 -42.50 -28.60
N SER A 98 -26.47 -41.80 -28.34
CA SER A 98 -25.19 -42.42 -27.97
C SER A 98 -24.84 -42.39 -26.49
N GLY A 99 -25.51 -41.54 -25.69
CA GLY A 99 -25.20 -41.32 -24.27
C GLY A 99 -23.93 -40.52 -24.02
N GLN A 100 -23.26 -40.01 -25.06
CA GLN A 100 -22.07 -39.17 -24.92
C GLN A 100 -22.41 -37.78 -24.37
N THR A 101 -21.49 -37.20 -23.59
CA THR A 101 -21.63 -35.88 -22.98
C THR A 101 -20.51 -34.94 -23.41
N ALA A 102 -20.80 -33.65 -23.60
CA ALA A 102 -19.80 -32.59 -23.67
C ALA A 102 -20.29 -31.33 -22.95
N SER A 103 -19.35 -30.47 -22.60
CA SER A 103 -19.63 -29.24 -21.86
C SER A 103 -18.91 -28.04 -22.44
N ASP A 104 -19.50 -26.86 -22.30
CA ASP A 104 -18.85 -25.57 -22.54
C ASP A 104 -19.11 -24.61 -21.38
N ARG A 105 -18.23 -23.63 -21.17
CA ARG A 105 -18.27 -22.73 -20.01
C ARG A 105 -17.88 -21.29 -20.36
N ILE A 106 -18.50 -20.34 -19.68
CA ILE A 106 -18.20 -18.91 -19.75
C ILE A 106 -18.16 -18.28 -18.34
N LEU A 107 -17.58 -17.08 -18.24
CA LEU A 107 -17.68 -16.23 -17.07
C LEU A 107 -18.75 -15.16 -17.29
N VAL A 108 -19.56 -14.89 -16.28
CA VAL A 108 -20.57 -13.82 -16.27
C VAL A 108 -20.47 -13.10 -14.93
N PHE A 109 -20.54 -11.78 -14.95
CA PHE A 109 -20.54 -10.97 -13.73
C PHE A 109 -21.92 -10.37 -13.49
N VAL A 110 -22.49 -10.61 -12.32
CA VAL A 110 -23.73 -9.94 -11.90
C VAL A 110 -23.38 -8.92 -10.83
N THR A 111 -23.32 -7.65 -11.22
CA THR A 111 -23.02 -6.56 -10.29
C THR A 111 -24.16 -6.37 -9.32
N GLY A 112 -23.83 -6.54 -8.04
CA GLY A 112 -24.61 -6.15 -6.87
C GLY A 112 -24.98 -4.66 -6.86
N GLY A 113 -25.93 -4.20 -7.67
CA GLY A 113 -26.73 -2.97 -7.46
C GLY A 113 -26.01 -1.61 -7.38
N GLY A 114 -24.68 -1.55 -7.25
CA GLY A 114 -23.93 -0.31 -7.03
C GLY A 114 -23.75 0.55 -8.28
N GLY A 115 -24.03 0.01 -9.48
CA GLY A 115 -23.88 0.74 -10.74
C GLY A 115 -25.05 1.68 -11.08
N ARG A 116 -26.24 1.47 -10.48
CA ARG A 116 -27.39 2.36 -10.68
C ARG A 116 -27.57 3.36 -9.54
N GLU A 117 -27.05 3.08 -8.35
CA GLU A 117 -26.98 4.08 -7.28
C GLU A 117 -25.98 5.18 -7.60
N GLY A 118 -24.89 4.96 -8.35
CA GLY A 118 -24.03 6.08 -8.78
C GLY A 118 -24.74 7.15 -9.63
N VAL A 119 -25.76 6.76 -10.43
CA VAL A 119 -26.52 7.69 -11.30
C VAL A 119 -27.81 8.17 -10.63
N GLU A 120 -28.45 7.33 -9.81
CA GLU A 120 -29.60 7.70 -8.99
C GLU A 120 -29.20 8.54 -7.77
N LEU A 121 -28.03 8.36 -7.16
CA LEU A 121 -27.47 9.20 -6.10
C LEU A 121 -27.14 10.58 -6.65
N VAL A 122 -26.58 10.68 -7.87
CA VAL A 122 -26.40 11.97 -8.56
C VAL A 122 -27.75 12.66 -8.82
N ARG A 123 -28.80 11.91 -9.21
CA ARG A 123 -30.16 12.46 -9.38
C ARG A 123 -30.88 12.77 -8.06
N TYR A 124 -30.64 11.99 -7.01
CA TYR A 124 -31.19 12.14 -5.67
C TYR A 124 -30.56 13.35 -4.97
N LEU A 125 -29.23 13.50 -5.02
CA LEU A 125 -28.49 14.68 -4.58
C LEU A 125 -28.90 15.93 -5.38
N SER A 126 -29.13 15.79 -6.69
CA SER A 126 -29.70 16.87 -7.52
C SER A 126 -31.15 17.23 -7.14
N SER A 127 -31.91 16.31 -6.56
CA SER A 127 -33.30 16.53 -6.16
C SER A 127 -33.44 17.13 -4.76
N ILE A 128 -32.51 16.81 -3.83
CA ILE A 128 -32.42 17.41 -2.49
C ILE A 128 -32.04 18.89 -2.58
N SER A 129 -31.20 19.25 -3.56
CA SER A 129 -30.80 20.64 -3.88
C SER A 129 -31.98 21.60 -4.09
N LYS A 130 -33.12 21.12 -4.58
CA LYS A 130 -34.24 21.99 -4.99
C LYS A 130 -35.25 22.31 -3.89
N ALA A 131 -35.28 21.54 -2.80
CA ALA A 131 -36.38 21.59 -1.83
C ALA A 131 -36.03 22.28 -0.50
N THR A 132 -34.75 22.41 -0.12
CA THR A 132 -34.41 22.68 1.29
C THR A 132 -33.64 23.98 1.57
N LEU A 133 -32.84 24.53 0.63
CA LEU A 133 -31.88 25.58 0.99
C LEU A 133 -32.10 26.98 0.40
N GLY A 134 -33.01 27.20 -0.55
CA GLY A 134 -33.42 28.55 -0.97
C GLY A 134 -32.33 29.49 -1.53
N VAL A 135 -31.06 29.05 -1.63
CA VAL A 135 -29.94 29.77 -2.23
C VAL A 135 -29.32 28.88 -3.32
N PRO A 136 -29.05 29.40 -4.53
CA PRO A 136 -28.32 28.65 -5.55
C PRO A 136 -26.85 28.56 -5.12
N LEU A 137 -26.43 27.41 -4.58
CA LEU A 137 -25.01 27.12 -4.48
C LEU A 137 -24.44 27.00 -5.90
N VAL A 138 -23.43 27.81 -6.13
CA VAL A 138 -22.51 27.91 -7.26
C VAL A 138 -22.45 26.65 -8.13
N GLN A 139 -22.39 26.87 -9.45
CA GLN A 139 -21.98 25.88 -10.47
C GLN A 139 -20.69 25.16 -10.04
N VAL A 140 -20.80 24.10 -9.25
CA VAL A 140 -19.80 23.05 -9.22
C VAL A 140 -20.36 21.98 -10.13
N GLU A 141 -20.16 22.16 -11.43
CA GLU A 141 -20.03 21.01 -12.32
C GLU A 141 -18.84 20.22 -11.76
N LEU A 142 -19.12 19.18 -10.97
CA LEU A 142 -18.20 18.07 -10.81
C LEU A 142 -18.02 17.51 -12.21
N ASP A 143 -17.01 17.99 -12.95
CA ASP A 143 -16.67 17.49 -14.28
C ASP A 143 -16.08 16.09 -14.10
N PRO A 144 -16.86 15.02 -14.37
CA PRO A 144 -16.38 13.66 -14.17
C PRO A 144 -15.23 13.39 -15.13
N ILE A 145 -15.12 14.12 -16.25
CA ILE A 145 -14.06 13.94 -17.25
C ILE A 145 -12.70 14.41 -16.71
N LYS A 146 -12.65 15.40 -15.81
CA LYS A 146 -11.40 15.80 -15.14
C LYS A 146 -11.00 14.83 -14.03
N LEU A 147 -11.97 14.34 -13.26
CA LEU A 147 -11.75 13.30 -12.26
C LEU A 147 -11.25 12.01 -12.93
N PHE A 148 -11.95 11.54 -13.98
CA PHE A 148 -11.51 10.44 -14.82
C PHE A 148 -10.19 10.77 -15.53
N GLY A 149 -9.90 12.02 -15.90
CA GLY A 149 -8.63 12.42 -16.51
C GLY A 149 -7.42 12.24 -15.57
N GLN A 150 -7.55 12.64 -14.30
CA GLN A 150 -6.54 12.40 -13.26
C GLN A 150 -6.45 10.93 -12.88
N VAL A 151 -7.59 10.26 -12.68
CA VAL A 151 -7.69 8.81 -12.41
C VAL A 151 -7.05 8.00 -13.54
N THR A 152 -7.28 8.37 -14.81
CA THR A 152 -6.68 7.68 -15.97
C THR A 152 -5.17 7.89 -16.02
N TYR A 153 -4.67 9.07 -15.62
CA TYR A 153 -3.22 9.33 -15.52
C TYR A 153 -2.59 8.47 -14.41
N THR A 154 -3.24 8.42 -13.24
CA THR A 154 -2.75 7.68 -12.06
C THR A 154 -2.88 6.17 -12.21
N LEU A 155 -3.85 5.65 -12.97
CA LEU A 155 -4.00 4.21 -13.20
C LEU A 155 -3.13 3.65 -14.33
N THR A 156 -2.38 4.48 -15.06
CA THR A 156 -1.34 3.93 -15.94
C THR A 156 -0.18 3.39 -15.08
N PRO A 157 0.44 2.25 -15.43
CA PRO A 157 1.64 1.77 -14.73
C PRO A 157 2.74 2.85 -14.68
N ALA A 158 2.90 3.62 -15.76
CA ALA A 158 3.83 4.75 -15.80
C ALA A 158 3.44 5.90 -14.85
N GLY A 159 2.16 6.10 -14.55
CA GLY A 159 1.68 7.06 -13.55
C GLY A 159 1.99 6.60 -12.13
N LEU A 160 1.58 5.38 -11.76
CA LEU A 160 1.82 4.80 -10.42
C LEU A 160 3.30 4.81 -10.01
N HIS A 161 4.21 4.42 -10.91
CA HIS A 161 5.65 4.38 -10.64
C HIS A 161 6.33 5.76 -10.67
N ASN A 162 5.63 6.83 -11.05
CA ASN A 162 6.15 8.20 -11.07
C ASN A 162 5.54 9.13 -10.02
N HIS A 163 4.50 8.68 -9.31
CA HIS A 163 3.83 9.51 -8.29
C HIS A 163 4.67 9.55 -7.00
N PRO A 164 5.13 10.74 -6.59
CA PRO A 164 5.96 10.85 -5.41
C PRO A 164 5.12 11.26 -4.21
N GLY A 165 4.82 10.34 -3.29
CA GLY A 165 4.00 10.65 -2.10
C GLY A 165 4.56 11.71 -1.14
N GLY A 166 5.70 12.34 -1.45
CA GLY A 166 6.23 13.51 -0.72
C GLY A 166 6.80 13.21 0.66
N TYR A 167 6.82 11.94 1.06
CA TYR A 167 7.33 11.48 2.35
C TYR A 167 8.85 11.66 2.44
N ASN A 168 9.31 12.27 3.52
CA ASN A 168 10.72 12.42 3.85
C ASN A 168 11.07 11.72 5.16
N ALA A 169 10.12 11.56 6.10
CA ALA A 169 10.30 10.78 7.31
C ALA A 169 9.02 10.03 7.68
N ALA A 170 9.16 8.90 8.38
CA ALA A 170 8.04 8.12 8.91
C ALA A 170 8.35 7.64 10.35
N ILE A 171 7.33 7.63 11.20
CA ILE A 171 7.39 7.15 12.59
C ILE A 171 6.08 6.41 12.90
N GLY A 172 6.07 5.52 13.89
CA GLY A 172 4.86 4.78 14.22
C GLY A 172 5.07 3.77 15.34
N ASN A 173 3.99 3.10 15.75
CA ASN A 173 3.98 2.11 16.82
C ASN A 173 3.42 0.75 16.38
N GLY A 174 3.09 0.57 15.10
CA GLY A 174 2.49 -0.65 14.53
C GLY A 174 0.97 -0.73 14.64
N ARG A 175 0.30 0.28 15.23
CA ARG A 175 -1.15 0.53 15.09
C ARG A 175 -1.43 1.89 14.46
N MET A 176 -0.54 2.86 14.72
CA MET A 176 -0.50 4.15 14.06
C MET A 176 0.85 4.30 13.36
N ALA A 177 0.83 4.69 12.10
CA ALA A 177 1.99 5.13 11.35
C ALA A 177 1.72 6.52 10.76
N VAL A 178 2.69 7.41 10.86
CA VAL A 178 2.59 8.77 10.29
C VAL A 178 3.83 9.09 9.48
N ALA A 179 3.66 9.90 8.45
CA ALA A 179 4.76 10.41 7.64
C ALA A 179 4.71 11.93 7.51
N PHE A 180 5.87 12.51 7.19
CA PHE A 180 6.04 13.94 7.06
C PHE A 180 6.76 14.30 5.76
N THR A 181 6.35 15.41 5.15
CA THR A 181 7.16 16.07 4.12
C THR A 181 8.44 16.67 4.72
N ARG A 182 9.36 17.14 3.88
CA ARG A 182 10.60 17.81 4.33
C ARG A 182 10.31 19.07 5.15
N GLU A 183 9.19 19.73 4.90
CA GLU A 183 8.70 20.93 5.59
C GLU A 183 8.00 20.62 6.91
N GLY A 184 7.81 19.33 7.24
CA GLY A 184 7.12 18.90 8.45
C GLY A 184 5.60 18.89 8.33
N THR A 185 5.04 18.93 7.12
CA THR A 185 3.61 18.66 6.92
C THR A 185 3.33 17.19 7.22
N LEU A 186 2.40 16.91 8.12
CA LEU A 186 1.83 15.57 8.31
C LEU A 186 1.02 15.26 7.05
N ASN A 187 1.51 14.33 6.24
CA ASN A 187 0.94 14.01 4.94
C ASN A 187 0.51 12.54 4.82
N LEU A 188 0.51 11.83 5.96
CA LEU A 188 0.04 10.45 6.08
C LEU A 188 -0.27 10.16 7.55
N LEU A 189 -1.41 9.55 7.82
CA LEU A 189 -1.74 8.94 9.10
C LEU A 189 -2.51 7.65 8.85
N ARG A 190 -1.82 6.51 8.92
CA ARG A 190 -2.45 5.19 8.82
C ARG A 190 -2.87 4.67 10.18
N TRP A 191 -4.13 4.29 10.30
CA TRP A 191 -4.75 3.74 11.51
C TRP A 191 -5.99 2.90 11.13
N PRO A 192 -6.34 1.80 11.84
CA PRO A 192 -5.71 1.23 13.05
C PRO A 192 -4.50 0.30 12.82
N SER A 193 -3.94 0.33 11.62
CA SER A 193 -2.78 -0.46 11.22
C SER A 193 -1.93 0.37 10.25
N PRO A 194 -0.59 0.14 10.16
CA PRO A 194 0.19 0.63 9.04
C PRO A 194 -0.30 0.13 7.66
N SER A 195 -1.20 -0.85 7.63
CA SER A 195 -1.79 -1.38 6.39
C SER A 195 -3.16 -0.81 6.04
N TYR A 196 -3.85 -0.20 7.00
CA TYR A 196 -5.20 0.31 6.75
C TYR A 196 -5.17 1.75 6.25
N PHE A 197 -6.35 2.33 6.14
CA PHE A 197 -6.62 3.61 5.48
C PHE A 197 -5.66 4.70 5.93
N ASP A 198 -5.21 5.50 4.97
CA ASP A 198 -4.71 6.85 5.25
C ASP A 198 -5.88 7.73 5.70
N GLN A 199 -5.66 8.51 6.77
CA GLN A 199 -6.68 9.36 7.38
C GLN A 199 -6.40 10.85 7.14
N VAL A 200 -5.49 11.18 6.21
CA VAL A 200 -5.09 12.54 5.86
C VAL A 200 -5.41 12.81 4.41
N ASP A 201 -6.05 13.94 4.10
CA ASP A 201 -6.21 14.38 2.71
C ASP A 201 -4.87 14.91 2.21
N TYR A 202 -4.16 14.10 1.44
CA TYR A 202 -2.91 14.50 0.81
C TYR A 202 -2.63 13.73 -0.47
N LEU A 203 -2.71 14.44 -1.60
CA LEU A 203 -2.46 13.86 -2.91
C LEU A 203 -1.38 14.61 -3.68
N THR A 204 -0.43 13.86 -4.24
CA THR A 204 0.61 14.38 -5.12
C THR A 204 0.33 14.01 -6.57
N SER A 205 0.74 14.87 -7.50
CA SER A 205 0.44 14.71 -8.93
C SER A 205 1.66 14.79 -9.84
N ASP A 206 2.66 15.61 -9.48
CA ASP A 206 3.87 15.83 -10.29
C ASP A 206 5.07 16.08 -9.39
N ARG A 207 6.10 15.23 -9.49
CA ARG A 207 7.33 15.32 -8.69
C ARG A 207 8.02 16.67 -8.74
N ASP A 208 8.04 17.28 -9.91
CA ASP A 208 8.87 18.44 -10.21
C ASP A 208 8.09 19.75 -10.02
N ALA A 209 6.77 19.66 -9.79
CA ALA A 209 5.93 20.78 -9.41
C ALA A 209 6.16 21.22 -7.94
N PRO A 210 5.86 22.48 -7.58
CA PRO A 210 5.83 22.92 -6.18
C PRO A 210 4.96 22.00 -5.32
N ARG A 211 5.45 21.62 -4.13
CA ARG A 211 4.80 20.65 -3.23
C ARG A 211 4.41 19.33 -3.92
N LYS A 212 5.15 18.95 -4.96
CA LYS A 212 4.85 17.76 -5.77
C LYS A 212 3.44 17.75 -6.38
N GLY A 213 2.90 18.95 -6.62
CA GLY A 213 1.56 19.16 -7.16
C GLY A 213 0.42 19.00 -6.14
N ALA A 214 0.73 18.84 -4.85
CA ALA A 214 -0.28 18.88 -3.79
C ALA A 214 -0.85 20.31 -3.61
N LEU A 215 -2.14 20.38 -3.29
CA LEU A 215 -2.83 21.64 -3.03
C LEU A 215 -2.33 22.32 -1.74
N PRO A 216 -2.48 23.64 -1.61
CA PRO A 216 -1.93 24.37 -0.47
C PRO A 216 -2.41 23.93 0.92
N ASN A 217 -3.67 23.52 1.01
CA ASN A 217 -4.32 23.09 2.25
C ASN A 217 -4.35 21.56 2.40
N MET A 218 -3.63 20.79 1.58
CA MET A 218 -3.53 19.34 1.77
C MET A 218 -2.56 19.01 2.91
N GLY A 219 -2.95 18.05 3.75
CA GLY A 219 -2.22 17.61 4.93
C GLY A 219 -2.48 18.44 6.18
N SER A 220 -1.66 18.22 7.22
CA SER A 220 -1.78 18.92 8.49
C SER A 220 -0.45 19.54 8.94
N PHE A 221 -0.45 20.86 9.16
CA PHE A 221 0.78 21.64 9.29
C PHE A 221 0.60 22.90 10.14
N ALA A 222 1.74 23.48 10.52
CA ALA A 222 1.79 24.68 11.34
C ALA A 222 1.86 25.97 10.49
N GLY A 223 1.41 27.07 11.07
CA GLY A 223 1.54 28.41 10.53
C GLY A 223 1.77 29.44 11.62
N VAL A 224 2.27 30.61 11.20
CA VAL A 224 2.36 31.78 12.06
C VAL A 224 1.58 32.91 11.41
N VAL A 225 0.46 33.26 12.01
CA VAL A 225 -0.23 34.52 11.73
C VAL A 225 0.59 35.65 12.34
N TYR A 226 0.86 36.69 11.56
CA TYR A 226 1.73 37.79 11.96
C TYR A 226 1.10 39.14 11.66
N LYS A 227 1.46 40.12 12.48
CA LYS A 227 1.25 41.54 12.21
C LYS A 227 2.59 42.26 12.32
N LYS A 228 3.01 42.93 11.25
CA LYS A 228 4.26 43.69 11.19
C LYS A 228 4.14 45.03 11.90
N THR A 229 5.28 45.64 12.19
CA THR A 229 5.37 46.99 12.77
C THR A 229 4.74 48.08 11.90
N ASP A 230 4.66 47.88 10.58
CA ASP A 230 3.97 48.77 9.63
C ASP A 230 2.45 48.53 9.54
N GLY A 231 1.92 47.57 10.30
CA GLY A 231 0.50 47.21 10.32
C GLY A 231 0.10 46.10 9.34
N THR A 232 1.01 45.61 8.48
CA THR A 232 0.72 44.51 7.55
C THR A 232 0.37 43.23 8.31
N VAL A 233 -0.76 42.61 7.99
CA VAL A 233 -1.20 41.31 8.53
C VAL A 233 -1.06 40.23 7.45
N GLY A 234 -0.77 39.01 7.88
CA GLY A 234 -0.86 37.83 7.03
C GLY A 234 -0.53 36.55 7.78
N VAL A 235 -0.55 35.43 7.06
CA VAL A 235 -0.17 34.11 7.56
C VAL A 235 1.07 33.59 6.83
N ALA A 236 1.98 32.97 7.58
CA ALA A 236 3.14 32.27 7.05
C ALA A 236 3.05 30.78 7.42
N TRP A 237 2.49 29.98 6.52
CA TRP A 237 2.41 28.51 6.63
C TRP A 237 3.78 27.87 6.41
N THR A 238 4.18 26.89 7.23
CA THR A 238 5.53 26.29 7.17
C THR A 238 5.80 25.50 5.88
N ASN A 239 4.74 25.07 5.19
CA ASN A 239 4.79 24.43 3.87
C ASN A 239 4.68 25.43 2.70
N GLY A 240 4.61 26.73 3.01
CA GLY A 240 4.46 27.82 2.05
C GLY A 240 5.80 28.45 1.64
N PRO A 241 5.76 29.46 0.74
CA PRO A 241 6.95 30.17 0.30
C PRO A 241 7.62 30.93 1.45
N GLY A 242 8.93 31.16 1.31
CA GLY A 242 9.73 31.96 2.26
C GLY A 242 10.32 31.18 3.44
N TRP A 243 9.87 29.93 3.64
CA TRP A 243 10.47 29.01 4.60
C TRP A 243 11.62 28.21 4.00
N THR A 244 12.62 27.90 4.82
CA THR A 244 13.66 26.90 4.52
C THR A 244 13.67 25.87 5.63
N SER A 245 13.55 24.59 5.27
CA SER A 245 13.39 23.49 6.24
C SER A 245 14.50 22.45 6.16
N LYS A 246 14.91 21.96 7.33
CA LYS A 246 15.78 20.78 7.50
C LYS A 246 15.04 19.77 8.36
N GLN A 247 15.13 18.50 8.00
CA GLN A 247 14.47 17.42 8.76
C GLN A 247 15.46 16.30 9.03
N SER A 248 15.45 15.76 10.25
CA SER A 248 16.32 14.66 10.67
C SER A 248 15.61 13.83 11.73
N TYR A 249 16.18 12.67 12.07
CA TYR A 249 15.79 11.97 13.28
C TYR A 249 16.63 12.47 14.46
N LEU A 250 16.00 12.60 15.64
CA LEU A 250 16.63 13.11 16.85
C LEU A 250 17.91 12.34 17.22
N ALA A 251 17.92 11.04 16.94
CA ALA A 251 19.08 10.16 17.05
C ALA A 251 18.92 8.96 16.10
N GLU A 252 20.02 8.31 15.75
CA GLU A 252 20.01 7.09 14.93
C GLU A 252 19.29 5.90 15.58
N ASP A 253 19.18 5.91 16.92
CA ASP A 253 18.52 4.89 17.73
C ASP A 253 17.10 5.29 18.16
N ALA A 254 16.53 6.33 17.55
CA ALA A 254 15.22 6.88 17.91
C ALA A 254 14.29 7.02 16.70
N ASN A 255 13.02 6.69 16.90
CA ASN A 255 11.94 6.94 15.95
C ASN A 255 11.23 8.26 16.29
N ILE A 256 12.00 9.34 16.35
CA ILE A 256 11.57 10.70 16.71
C ILE A 256 12.11 11.64 15.64
N VAL A 257 11.23 12.39 14.99
CA VAL A 257 11.60 13.30 13.89
C VAL A 257 11.72 14.72 14.43
N VAL A 258 12.68 15.47 13.89
CA VAL A 258 12.88 16.89 14.15
C VAL A 258 12.85 17.63 12.84
N THR A 259 11.97 18.62 12.72
CA THR A 259 11.91 19.54 11.60
C THR A 259 12.24 20.95 12.08
N GLU A 260 13.22 21.59 11.46
CA GLU A 260 13.65 22.96 11.75
C GLU A 260 13.41 23.83 10.52
N SER A 261 12.56 24.84 10.68
CA SER A 261 12.11 25.73 9.61
C SER A 261 12.40 27.18 9.97
N GLU A 262 12.93 27.94 9.01
CA GLU A 262 13.23 29.37 9.18
C GLU A 262 12.59 30.22 8.09
N HIS A 263 11.99 31.36 8.48
CA HIS A 263 11.48 32.37 7.56
C HIS A 263 12.29 33.66 7.71
N ALA A 264 13.36 33.78 6.93
CA ALA A 264 14.36 34.84 7.08
C ALA A 264 13.76 36.26 7.03
N ALA A 265 12.86 36.53 6.08
CA ALA A 265 12.26 37.86 5.90
C ALA A 265 11.32 38.29 7.05
N LEU A 266 10.80 37.35 7.83
CA LEU A 266 9.94 37.63 9.00
C LEU A 266 10.70 37.42 10.31
N GLY A 267 11.95 36.97 10.26
CA GLY A 267 12.72 36.63 11.46
C GLY A 267 12.04 35.56 12.32
N LEU A 268 11.35 34.59 11.70
CA LEU A 268 10.67 33.50 12.41
C LEU A 268 11.47 32.21 12.33
N ALA A 269 11.46 31.43 13.41
CA ALA A 269 11.96 30.06 13.44
C ALA A 269 10.95 29.15 14.13
N VAL A 270 10.73 27.96 13.54
CA VAL A 270 9.84 26.93 14.06
C VAL A 270 10.62 25.62 14.11
N ARG A 271 10.63 24.98 15.28
CA ARG A 271 11.17 23.64 15.46
C ARG A 271 10.08 22.69 15.92
N ALA A 272 9.78 21.67 15.14
CA ALA A 272 8.89 20.57 15.50
C ALA A 272 9.72 19.37 16.00
N THR A 273 9.26 18.70 17.06
CA THR A 273 9.76 17.39 17.50
C THR A 273 8.58 16.44 17.59
N ASP A 274 8.55 15.48 16.67
CA ASP A 274 7.41 14.61 16.41
C ASP A 274 7.71 13.19 16.89
N LEU A 275 6.81 12.63 17.69
CA LEU A 275 6.90 11.25 18.18
C LEU A 275 5.51 10.61 18.25
N VAL A 276 5.42 9.33 17.88
CA VAL A 276 4.24 8.50 18.17
C VAL A 276 4.51 7.74 19.46
N LEU A 277 3.56 7.78 20.39
CA LEU A 277 3.69 7.09 21.68
C LEU A 277 3.75 5.56 21.48
N PRO A 278 4.72 4.85 22.08
CA PRO A 278 4.84 3.40 21.91
C PRO A 278 3.66 2.60 22.49
N ASP A 279 2.98 3.13 23.50
CA ASP A 279 1.94 2.44 24.26
C ASP A 279 0.51 2.73 23.78
N ARG A 280 0.29 3.82 23.03
CA ARG A 280 -1.03 4.27 22.60
C ARG A 280 -0.99 5.05 21.27
N ASP A 281 -2.15 5.19 20.62
CA ASP A 281 -2.24 5.74 19.26
C ASP A 281 -2.37 7.27 19.30
N VAL A 282 -1.27 7.89 19.71
CA VAL A 282 -1.16 9.35 19.83
C VAL A 282 0.16 9.81 19.19
N LEU A 283 0.04 10.71 18.23
CA LEU A 283 1.12 11.54 17.73
C LEU A 283 1.23 12.79 18.63
N ALA A 284 2.41 13.01 19.20
CA ALA A 284 2.75 14.23 19.93
C ALA A 284 3.74 15.07 19.10
N ARG A 285 3.37 16.31 18.80
CA ARG A 285 4.15 17.26 18.01
C ARG A 285 4.52 18.46 18.89
N ARG A 286 5.74 18.49 19.41
CA ARG A 286 6.23 19.63 20.22
C ARG A 286 6.77 20.72 19.32
N PHE A 287 6.17 21.90 19.39
CA PHE A 287 6.62 23.09 18.68
C PHE A 287 7.42 24.00 19.61
N ARG A 288 8.53 24.52 19.11
CA ARG A 288 9.23 25.68 19.64
C ARG A 288 9.20 26.77 18.57
N VAL A 289 8.47 27.85 18.83
CA VAL A 289 8.29 28.97 17.91
C VAL A 289 9.01 30.19 18.45
N GLU A 290 9.88 30.79 17.65
CA GLU A 290 10.71 31.92 18.03
C GLU A 290 10.59 33.07 17.04
N ARG A 291 10.34 34.27 17.57
CA ARG A 291 10.54 35.54 16.85
C ARG A 291 11.92 36.07 17.20
N ARG A 292 12.85 35.98 16.25
CA ARG A 292 14.26 36.37 16.43
C ARG A 292 14.39 37.87 16.73
N SER A 293 15.50 38.22 17.37
CA SER A 293 15.87 39.63 17.58
C SER A 293 15.91 40.36 16.23
N GLY A 294 15.25 41.52 16.16
CA GLY A 294 15.15 42.31 14.92
C GLY A 294 14.06 41.85 13.94
N SER A 295 13.21 40.88 14.32
CA SER A 295 12.03 40.53 13.51
C SER A 295 11.14 41.75 13.26
N PRO A 296 10.65 41.96 12.02
CA PRO A 296 9.67 43.01 11.71
C PRO A 296 8.26 42.69 12.24
N VAL A 297 8.06 41.50 12.81
CA VAL A 297 6.77 41.05 13.36
C VAL A 297 6.58 41.61 14.76
N ALA A 298 5.54 42.43 14.92
CA ALA A 298 5.15 43.05 16.19
C ALA A 298 4.28 42.12 17.04
N GLU A 299 3.32 41.44 16.41
CA GLU A 299 2.42 40.48 17.06
C GLU A 299 2.41 39.18 16.24
N ALA A 300 2.31 38.03 16.91
CA ALA A 300 2.12 36.76 16.21
C ALA A 300 1.24 35.79 16.98
N ARG A 301 0.54 34.94 16.23
CA ARG A 301 -0.28 33.84 16.70
C ARG A 301 0.18 32.57 15.98
N PHE A 302 0.36 31.50 16.72
CA PHE A 302 0.55 30.19 16.13
C PHE A 302 -0.82 29.66 15.71
N VAL A 303 -0.89 29.06 14.53
CA VAL A 303 -2.07 28.34 14.03
C VAL A 303 -1.62 26.95 13.62
N TYR A 304 -2.39 25.93 13.99
CA TYR A 304 -2.20 24.58 13.52
C TYR A 304 -3.43 24.16 12.74
N PHE A 305 -3.21 23.73 11.50
CA PHE A 305 -4.25 23.38 10.55
C PHE A 305 -4.28 21.85 10.33
N GLU A 306 -5.48 21.29 10.23
CA GLU A 306 -5.75 19.93 9.82
C GLU A 306 -6.66 19.88 8.59
N ASN A 307 -6.25 19.07 7.62
CA ASN A 307 -7.13 18.54 6.59
C ASN A 307 -7.02 17.02 6.66
N PHE A 308 -7.78 16.43 7.58
CA PHE A 308 -7.88 14.98 7.68
C PHE A 308 -8.97 14.45 6.75
N ALA A 309 -8.86 13.19 6.38
CA ALA A 309 -9.88 12.47 5.63
C ALA A 309 -10.17 11.14 6.34
N PRO A 310 -10.87 11.15 7.49
CA PRO A 310 -11.12 9.91 8.20
C PRO A 310 -11.81 8.87 7.32
N ALA A 311 -11.21 7.70 7.17
CA ALA A 311 -11.61 6.65 6.25
C ALA A 311 -11.89 5.35 7.02
N THR A 312 -12.93 4.64 6.58
CA THR A 312 -13.40 3.38 7.18
C THR A 312 -13.69 2.30 6.12
N THR A 313 -13.49 2.61 4.84
CA THR A 313 -13.87 1.75 3.72
C THR A 313 -12.65 1.41 2.89
N LYS A 314 -12.49 0.12 2.60
CA LYS A 314 -11.52 -0.43 1.66
C LYS A 314 -12.20 -1.54 0.87
N PHE A 315 -11.75 -1.77 -0.35
CA PHE A 315 -12.32 -2.79 -1.23
C PHE A 315 -11.27 -3.86 -1.52
N GLU A 316 -11.72 -5.11 -1.56
CA GLU A 316 -10.89 -6.22 -1.99
C GLU A 316 -10.35 -5.95 -3.40
N ARG A 317 -9.04 -6.18 -3.62
CA ARG A 317 -8.36 -6.03 -4.93
C ARG A 317 -8.32 -4.60 -5.48
N LEU A 318 -8.65 -3.59 -4.69
CA LEU A 318 -8.58 -2.17 -5.08
C LEU A 318 -7.87 -1.36 -3.97
N PRO A 319 -6.52 -1.37 -3.94
CA PRO A 319 -5.74 -0.79 -2.85
C PRO A 319 -5.60 0.74 -2.96
N LEU A 320 -6.53 1.37 -3.67
CA LEU A 320 -6.56 2.79 -3.95
C LEU A 320 -7.78 3.45 -3.31
N ALA A 321 -8.65 2.67 -2.69
CA ALA A 321 -9.99 3.10 -2.32
C ALA A 321 -10.01 4.22 -1.29
N ASP A 322 -9.08 4.20 -0.33
CA ASP A 322 -8.95 5.23 0.69
C ASP A 322 -8.69 6.58 0.04
N TRP A 323 -7.62 6.73 -0.74
CA TRP A 323 -7.27 8.03 -1.31
C TRP A 323 -8.00 8.39 -2.62
N LEU A 324 -8.33 7.42 -3.47
CA LEU A 324 -8.97 7.67 -4.78
C LEU A 324 -10.42 8.11 -4.62
N LEU A 325 -11.08 7.60 -3.58
CA LEU A 325 -12.48 7.87 -3.30
C LEU A 325 -12.64 8.81 -2.11
N ASP A 326 -11.55 9.42 -1.63
CA ASP A 326 -11.57 10.40 -0.53
C ASP A 326 -12.70 11.44 -0.67
N PRO A 327 -12.88 12.10 -1.84
CA PRO A 327 -13.92 13.12 -2.00
C PRO A 327 -15.37 12.59 -1.91
N LEU A 328 -15.56 11.26 -1.98
CA LEU A 328 -16.87 10.61 -2.06
C LEU A 328 -17.17 9.74 -0.83
N LEU A 329 -16.15 9.08 -0.27
CA LEU A 329 -16.28 8.01 0.70
C LEU A 329 -15.41 8.19 1.94
N SER A 330 -14.54 9.19 2.01
CA SER A 330 -13.84 9.54 3.25
C SER A 330 -14.47 10.78 3.86
N ASP A 331 -14.07 11.10 5.09
CA ASP A 331 -14.61 12.20 5.87
C ASP A 331 -16.08 11.99 6.29
N PHE A 332 -16.52 12.75 7.28
CA PHE A 332 -17.90 12.88 7.70
C PHE A 332 -18.14 14.26 8.35
N ALA A 333 -17.42 14.59 9.43
CA ALA A 333 -17.52 15.88 10.10
C ALA A 333 -16.29 16.20 10.95
N CYS A 334 -15.98 17.49 11.11
CA CYS A 334 -15.06 18.03 12.11
C CYS A 334 -15.85 18.93 13.07
N ALA A 335 -15.72 18.67 14.38
CA ALA A 335 -16.41 19.41 15.42
C ALA A 335 -15.46 19.83 16.54
N TYR A 336 -15.61 21.06 17.04
CA TYR A 336 -14.84 21.58 18.16
C TYR A 336 -15.56 21.31 19.48
N ASP A 337 -14.90 20.58 20.38
CA ASP A 337 -15.35 20.37 21.76
C ASP A 337 -14.80 21.47 22.67
N SER A 338 -15.67 22.39 23.11
CA SER A 338 -15.23 23.55 23.89
C SER A 338 -14.76 23.19 25.31
N ARG A 339 -15.11 22.01 25.81
CA ARG A 339 -14.86 21.57 27.19
C ARG A 339 -13.50 20.91 27.32
N ASP A 340 -13.10 20.18 26.27
CA ASP A 340 -11.76 19.61 26.16
C ASP A 340 -10.80 20.49 25.35
N ASP A 341 -11.27 21.54 24.66
CA ASP A 341 -10.48 22.38 23.76
C ASP A 341 -9.72 21.54 22.72
N LEU A 342 -10.48 20.87 21.86
CA LEU A 342 -9.98 20.01 20.80
C LEU A 342 -10.92 19.98 19.59
N LEU A 343 -10.37 19.67 18.43
CA LEU A 343 -11.10 19.30 17.24
C LEU A 343 -11.30 17.78 17.22
N LEU A 344 -12.49 17.33 16.86
CA LEU A 344 -12.83 15.93 16.65
C LEU A 344 -13.27 15.75 15.20
N HIS A 345 -12.37 15.23 14.37
CA HIS A 345 -12.62 14.89 12.97
C HIS A 345 -12.83 13.39 12.86
N PHE A 346 -13.96 12.95 12.33
CA PHE A 346 -14.30 11.54 12.37
C PHE A 346 -15.07 11.06 11.15
N ARG A 347 -15.13 9.72 11.00
CA ARG A 347 -16.01 9.00 10.11
C ARG A 347 -16.52 7.72 10.77
N PRO A 348 -17.84 7.56 10.95
CA PRO A 348 -18.44 6.30 11.42
C PRO A 348 -18.38 5.18 10.37
N GLU A 349 -18.28 3.92 10.81
CA GLU A 349 -18.43 2.75 9.92
C GLU A 349 -19.82 2.73 9.26
N ALA A 350 -20.85 3.10 10.02
CA ALA A 350 -22.23 3.27 9.54
C ALA A 350 -22.57 4.77 9.45
N ALA A 351 -22.09 5.43 8.39
CA ALA A 351 -22.30 6.87 8.18
C ALA A 351 -23.79 7.22 7.92
N ASP A 352 -24.54 7.58 8.96
CA ASP A 352 -25.90 8.14 8.84
C ASP A 352 -25.83 9.62 8.47
N THR A 353 -25.71 9.89 7.18
CA THR A 353 -25.66 11.25 6.62
C THR A 353 -26.95 12.03 6.84
N LEU A 354 -28.10 11.37 7.02
CA LEU A 354 -29.37 12.04 7.31
C LEU A 354 -29.44 12.52 8.76
N ALA A 355 -28.90 11.76 9.72
CA ALA A 355 -28.73 12.21 11.09
C ALA A 355 -27.81 13.45 11.16
N LEU A 356 -26.67 13.42 10.45
CA LEU A 356 -25.78 14.56 10.35
C LEU A 356 -26.46 15.78 9.72
N ALA A 357 -27.13 15.60 8.57
CA ALA A 357 -27.84 16.68 7.89
C ALA A 357 -28.94 17.30 8.77
N ARG A 358 -29.67 16.48 9.54
CA ARG A 358 -30.67 16.97 10.49
C ARG A 358 -30.08 17.83 11.61
N PHE A 359 -28.89 17.50 12.09
CA PHE A 359 -28.19 18.33 13.06
C PHE A 359 -27.72 19.63 12.42
N VAL A 360 -26.94 19.57 11.33
CA VAL A 360 -26.34 20.74 10.67
C VAL A 360 -27.40 21.74 10.16
N THR A 361 -28.59 21.28 9.78
CA THR A 361 -29.69 22.14 9.30
C THR A 361 -30.66 22.57 10.40
N ALA A 362 -30.49 22.10 11.63
CA ALA A 362 -31.34 22.52 12.73
C ALA A 362 -31.06 23.99 13.09
N ASN A 363 -32.09 24.68 13.58
CA ASN A 363 -31.93 26.03 14.11
C ASN A 363 -31.42 25.95 15.54
N HIS A 364 -30.15 26.27 15.75
CA HIS A 364 -29.49 26.25 17.04
C HIS A 364 -29.56 27.63 17.72
N ALA A 365 -30.03 27.67 18.96
CA ALA A 365 -30.02 28.90 19.76
C ALA A 365 -28.61 29.22 20.29
N ASP A 366 -27.84 28.18 20.60
CA ASP A 366 -26.43 28.22 20.99
C ASP A 366 -25.73 27.04 20.32
N LEU A 367 -25.14 27.30 19.16
CA LEU A 367 -24.54 26.27 18.31
C LEU A 367 -23.41 25.53 19.05
N GLN A 368 -22.56 26.23 19.79
CA GLN A 368 -21.44 25.57 20.51
C GLN A 368 -21.96 24.63 21.59
N ALA A 369 -22.92 25.06 22.41
CA ALA A 369 -23.47 24.22 23.46
C ALA A 369 -24.22 23.00 22.90
N ASP A 370 -24.86 23.13 21.74
CA ASP A 370 -25.48 22.02 21.03
C ASP A 370 -24.45 21.06 20.42
N VAL A 371 -23.35 21.57 19.86
CA VAL A 371 -22.23 20.75 19.35
C VAL A 371 -21.59 19.94 20.48
N ASP A 372 -21.33 20.54 21.64
CA ASP A 372 -20.76 19.82 22.79
C ASP A 372 -21.66 18.65 23.25
N ARG A 373 -22.98 18.88 23.29
CA ARG A 373 -23.97 17.81 23.58
C ARG A 373 -24.00 16.74 22.49
N TRP A 374 -23.89 17.15 21.24
CA TRP A 374 -23.87 16.22 20.10
C TRP A 374 -22.64 15.33 20.14
N ILE A 375 -21.47 15.89 20.43
CA ILE A 375 -20.21 15.16 20.61
C ILE A 375 -20.35 14.05 21.67
N ASP A 376 -21.03 14.30 22.79
CA ASP A 376 -21.28 13.28 23.81
C ASP A 376 -22.20 12.14 23.35
N SER A 377 -23.02 12.39 22.33
CA SER A 377 -23.91 11.38 21.77
C SER A 377 -23.27 10.53 20.69
N LEU A 378 -22.10 10.92 20.14
CA LEU A 378 -21.55 10.33 18.91
C LEU A 378 -21.37 8.81 19.00
N ASP A 379 -20.85 8.30 20.11
CA ASP A 379 -20.64 6.85 20.29
C ASP A 379 -21.98 6.08 20.26
N SER A 380 -23.04 6.67 20.81
CA SER A 380 -24.38 6.07 20.81
C SER A 380 -25.14 6.26 19.49
N SER A 381 -24.90 7.38 18.80
CA SER A 381 -25.61 7.79 17.57
C SER A 381 -24.99 7.17 16.32
N PHE A 382 -23.66 7.02 16.31
CA PHE A 382 -22.89 6.61 15.13
C PHE A 382 -22.04 5.36 15.34
N GLY A 383 -21.78 4.97 16.60
CA GLY A 383 -21.08 3.72 16.90
C GLY A 383 -19.57 3.80 16.66
N LYS A 384 -19.01 2.73 16.07
CA LYS A 384 -17.58 2.63 15.77
C LYS A 384 -17.23 3.36 14.48
N GLY A 385 -15.96 3.73 14.36
CA GLY A 385 -15.44 4.45 13.19
C GLY A 385 -13.98 4.83 13.36
N SER A 386 -13.52 5.74 12.52
CA SER A 386 -12.23 6.40 12.66
C SER A 386 -12.46 7.78 13.27
N TYR A 387 -12.01 7.98 14.52
CA TYR A 387 -12.14 9.24 15.25
C TYR A 387 -10.75 9.81 15.53
N LEU A 388 -10.46 10.99 14.98
CA LEU A 388 -9.23 11.73 15.18
C LEU A 388 -9.50 12.93 16.09
N ALA A 389 -8.86 12.95 17.26
CA ALA A 389 -8.94 14.08 18.18
C ALA A 389 -7.64 14.88 18.15
N LEU A 390 -7.72 16.17 17.84
CA LEU A 390 -6.60 17.09 17.77
C LEU A 390 -6.71 18.18 18.83
N GLY A 391 -5.72 18.28 19.73
CA GLY A 391 -5.72 19.30 20.77
C GLY A 391 -4.34 19.62 21.33
N GLY A 392 -4.14 20.85 21.82
CA GLY A 392 -2.88 21.32 22.38
C GLY A 392 -2.71 21.08 23.88
N ASP A 393 -1.49 21.10 24.43
CA ASP A 393 -1.23 21.27 25.88
C ASP A 393 -1.44 22.73 26.36
N PHE A 394 -2.28 23.45 25.65
CA PHE A 394 -2.56 24.85 25.83
C PHE A 394 -4.02 25.16 25.61
N ALA A 395 -4.49 26.25 26.23
CA ALA A 395 -5.76 26.86 25.86
C ALA A 395 -5.64 27.55 24.50
N SER A 396 -6.44 27.12 23.53
CA SER A 396 -6.64 27.83 22.28
C SER A 396 -7.31 29.17 22.55
N ASP A 397 -6.99 30.18 21.74
CA ASP A 397 -7.67 31.48 21.78
C ASP A 397 -8.57 31.71 20.56
N ALA A 398 -8.48 30.84 19.56
CA ALA A 398 -9.41 30.77 18.45
C ALA A 398 -9.42 29.36 17.85
N HIS A 399 -10.52 28.99 17.24
CA HIS A 399 -10.71 27.74 16.50
C HIS A 399 -11.49 28.00 15.21
N GLN A 400 -11.45 27.06 14.28
CA GLN A 400 -12.32 27.04 13.11
C GLN A 400 -12.53 25.60 12.65
N CYS A 401 -13.78 25.21 12.41
CA CYS A 401 -14.13 24.08 11.58
C CYS A 401 -14.67 24.62 10.25
N GLY A 402 -14.03 24.26 9.14
CA GLY A 402 -14.37 24.72 7.79
C GLY A 402 -14.73 23.57 6.86
N PHE A 403 -15.34 23.88 5.73
CA PHE A 403 -15.45 23.03 4.56
C PHE A 403 -14.24 23.27 3.64
N ASP A 404 -13.59 22.21 3.18
CA ASP A 404 -12.49 22.26 2.22
C ASP A 404 -12.97 22.89 0.91
N ALA A 405 -12.57 24.14 0.70
CA ALA A 405 -12.96 24.95 -0.44
C ALA A 405 -11.83 25.08 -1.48
N VAL A 406 -10.64 24.58 -1.17
CA VAL A 406 -9.47 24.69 -2.06
C VAL A 406 -9.52 23.54 -3.06
N MET A 407 -10.30 23.73 -4.13
CA MET A 407 -10.45 22.72 -5.18
C MET A 407 -9.41 22.85 -6.30
N THR A 408 -8.65 23.95 -6.33
CA THR A 408 -7.61 24.22 -7.33
C THR A 408 -6.47 25.02 -6.73
N VAL A 409 -5.35 25.15 -7.46
CA VAL A 409 -4.18 25.94 -7.03
C VAL A 409 -4.48 27.45 -6.94
N ASP A 410 -5.58 27.94 -7.52
CA ASP A 410 -5.97 29.35 -7.43
C ASP A 410 -6.77 29.62 -6.14
N GLU A 411 -6.05 30.01 -5.09
CA GLU A 411 -6.57 30.31 -3.74
C GLU A 411 -7.63 31.44 -3.73
N LYS A 412 -7.75 32.25 -4.79
CA LYS A 412 -8.60 33.45 -4.82
C LYS A 412 -10.07 33.20 -5.16
N ALA A 413 -10.44 31.96 -5.49
CA ALA A 413 -11.78 31.63 -5.97
C ALA A 413 -12.77 31.16 -4.87
N ALA A 414 -12.29 30.89 -3.66
CA ALA A 414 -13.11 30.37 -2.55
C ALA A 414 -13.47 31.48 -1.53
N PRO A 415 -14.70 31.47 -0.93
CA PRO A 415 -15.03 32.38 0.16
C PRO A 415 -14.14 32.09 1.38
N ALA A 416 -13.59 33.14 2.00
CA ALA A 416 -12.54 33.03 3.01
C ALA A 416 -13.00 32.37 4.32
N ASP A 417 -14.28 32.48 4.68
CA ASP A 417 -14.88 31.94 5.91
C ASP A 417 -15.30 30.46 5.80
N VAL A 418 -15.12 29.86 4.62
CA VAL A 418 -15.57 28.49 4.36
C VAL A 418 -14.50 27.47 4.76
N ASP A 419 -13.21 27.74 4.53
CA ASP A 419 -12.10 26.80 4.78
C ASP A 419 -11.18 27.30 5.90
N ALA A 420 -10.78 26.45 6.86
CA ALA A 420 -9.94 26.86 7.98
C ALA A 420 -8.52 27.33 7.58
N TYR A 421 -7.99 26.90 6.44
CA TYR A 421 -6.72 27.38 5.87
C TYR A 421 -6.87 28.81 5.31
N LEU A 422 -7.97 29.09 4.62
CA LEU A 422 -8.25 30.42 4.04
C LEU A 422 -8.67 31.43 5.11
N ASP A 423 -9.42 30.99 6.11
CA ASP A 423 -9.93 31.81 7.22
C ASP A 423 -8.77 32.47 7.98
N ALA A 424 -7.69 31.73 8.23
CA ALA A 424 -6.50 32.26 8.91
C ALA A 424 -5.77 33.40 8.16
N ALA A 425 -6.09 33.65 6.88
CA ALA A 425 -5.34 34.59 6.04
C ALA A 425 -5.50 36.06 6.46
N ASP A 426 -6.63 36.43 7.05
CA ASP A 426 -6.91 37.80 7.48
C ASP A 426 -6.38 38.14 8.88
N GLY A 427 -5.84 37.13 9.57
CA GLY A 427 -5.27 37.25 10.90
C GLY A 427 -6.13 36.67 12.02
N GLU A 428 -7.34 36.23 11.73
CA GLU A 428 -8.28 35.68 12.70
C GLU A 428 -8.78 34.29 12.29
N LEU A 429 -9.47 33.61 13.22
CA LEU A 429 -10.26 32.42 12.91
C LEU A 429 -11.71 32.74 13.30
N SER A 430 -12.65 32.39 12.43
CA SER A 430 -14.06 32.79 12.52
C SER A 430 -14.83 32.14 13.66
N GLY A 431 -14.33 31.04 14.25
CA GLY A 431 -14.93 30.42 15.43
C GLY A 431 -16.11 29.48 15.13
N ASN A 432 -16.20 28.94 13.93
CA ASN A 432 -17.22 27.96 13.60
C ASN A 432 -16.91 26.62 14.32
N PRO A 433 -17.83 26.08 15.14
CA PRO A 433 -17.56 24.87 15.91
C PRO A 433 -17.87 23.56 15.17
N LEU A 434 -18.41 23.62 13.96
CA LEU A 434 -18.78 22.43 13.19
C LEU A 434 -18.67 22.65 11.70
N ALA A 435 -18.03 21.70 11.02
CA ALA A 435 -18.13 21.52 9.58
C ALA A 435 -18.45 20.06 9.26
N ALA A 436 -19.19 19.86 8.17
CA ALA A 436 -19.64 18.56 7.73
C ALA A 436 -19.24 18.33 6.28
N VAL A 437 -18.79 17.11 5.98
CA VAL A 437 -18.35 16.61 4.66
C VAL A 437 -17.20 17.41 4.08
N ARG A 438 -16.04 16.77 3.86
CA ARG A 438 -14.82 17.47 3.42
C ARG A 438 -14.50 18.64 4.36
N ALA A 439 -14.33 18.34 5.63
CA ALA A 439 -14.10 19.31 6.67
C ALA A 439 -12.60 19.59 6.84
N THR A 440 -12.28 20.81 7.25
CA THR A 440 -10.96 21.23 7.71
C THR A 440 -11.08 21.80 9.10
N GLY A 441 -9.96 21.84 9.82
CA GLY A 441 -9.92 22.32 11.20
C GLY A 441 -8.69 23.18 11.46
N ALA A 442 -8.83 24.17 12.34
CA ALA A 442 -7.69 24.92 12.85
C ALA A 442 -7.86 25.28 14.33
N LEU A 443 -6.74 25.24 15.07
CA LEU A 443 -6.61 25.79 16.42
C LEU A 443 -5.52 26.84 16.42
N ALA A 444 -5.75 27.93 17.14
CA ALA A 444 -4.77 29.01 17.28
C ALA A 444 -4.46 29.37 18.73
N ARG A 445 -3.26 29.94 18.92
CA ARG A 445 -2.79 30.45 20.21
C ARG A 445 -1.87 31.66 20.00
N ARG A 446 -2.08 32.74 20.77
CA ARG A 446 -1.16 33.88 20.81
C ARG A 446 0.25 33.48 21.26
N LEU A 447 1.25 34.04 20.58
CA LEU A 447 2.65 33.89 20.94
C LEU A 447 3.09 35.08 21.82
N GLY A 448 3.98 34.81 22.78
CA GLY A 448 4.56 35.81 23.68
C GLY A 448 5.42 36.87 22.98
N GLY A 449 6.16 37.70 23.72
CA GLY A 449 6.99 38.80 23.20
C GLY A 449 8.24 38.37 22.40
N ASN A 450 8.87 39.33 21.70
CA ASN A 450 10.07 39.07 20.90
C ASN A 450 11.24 38.51 21.73
N GLY A 451 12.03 37.61 21.15
CA GLY A 451 13.20 37.00 21.80
C GLY A 451 12.87 35.95 22.88
N SER A 452 11.60 35.64 23.12
CA SER A 452 11.16 34.58 24.04
C SER A 452 10.50 33.45 23.26
N PRO A 453 11.16 32.30 23.08
CA PRO A 453 10.56 31.15 22.41
C PRO A 453 9.32 30.67 23.16
N ALA A 454 8.24 30.44 22.42
CA ALA A 454 7.06 29.75 22.95
C ALA A 454 7.20 28.25 22.67
N GLU A 455 6.92 27.42 23.67
CA GLU A 455 6.91 25.98 23.50
C GLU A 455 5.61 25.34 23.98
N PHE A 456 5.06 24.46 23.17
CA PHE A 456 3.79 23.77 23.42
C PHE A 456 3.67 22.56 22.50
N THR A 457 2.71 21.69 22.78
CA THR A 457 2.56 20.40 22.11
C THR A 457 1.17 20.29 21.51
N ILE A 458 1.08 19.86 20.25
CA ILE A 458 -0.16 19.39 19.63
C ILE A 458 -0.20 17.88 19.74
N TYR A 459 -1.33 17.32 20.16
CA TYR A 459 -1.60 15.89 20.16
C TYR A 459 -2.64 15.57 19.11
N VAL A 460 -2.40 14.50 18.34
CA VAL A 460 -3.38 13.88 17.43
C VAL A 460 -3.57 12.45 17.90
N ALA A 461 -4.77 12.11 18.36
CA ALA A 461 -5.11 10.77 18.81
C ALA A 461 -6.09 10.11 17.83
N ALA A 462 -5.87 8.84 17.50
CA ALA A 462 -6.80 8.06 16.68
C ALA A 462 -7.43 6.93 17.51
N ALA A 463 -8.74 6.77 17.41
CA ALA A 463 -9.45 5.70 18.11
C ALA A 463 -10.73 5.25 17.38
N GLY A 464 -11.27 4.12 17.84
CA GLY A 464 -12.50 3.52 17.30
C GLY A 464 -13.80 4.20 17.73
N SER A 465 -13.72 5.19 18.62
CA SER A 465 -14.85 5.93 19.19
C SER A 465 -14.44 7.36 19.56
N ALA A 466 -15.41 8.27 19.66
CA ALA A 466 -15.19 9.65 20.05
C ALA A 466 -14.69 9.75 21.50
N SER A 467 -15.27 8.97 22.42
CA SER A 467 -14.86 8.98 23.82
C SER A 467 -13.43 8.49 24.04
N ASP A 468 -12.99 7.46 23.30
CA ASP A 468 -11.63 6.95 23.35
C ASP A 468 -10.63 7.97 22.79
N ALA A 469 -10.91 8.59 21.64
CA ALA A 469 -10.04 9.58 21.02
C ALA A 469 -9.82 10.78 21.96
N ARG A 470 -10.91 11.33 22.53
CA ARG A 470 -10.86 12.41 23.53
C ARG A 470 -10.09 12.00 24.79
N ARG A 471 -10.32 10.77 25.29
CA ARG A 471 -9.61 10.25 26.46
C ARG A 471 -8.10 10.17 26.21
N LEU A 472 -7.67 9.69 25.04
CA LEU A 472 -6.27 9.59 24.68
C LEU A 472 -5.56 10.96 24.69
N VAL A 473 -6.21 12.02 24.17
CA VAL A 473 -5.68 13.39 24.24
C VAL A 473 -5.57 13.86 25.69
N ARG A 474 -6.60 13.66 26.52
CA ARG A 474 -6.56 14.04 27.95
C ARG A 474 -5.43 13.33 28.70
N GLU A 475 -5.26 12.03 28.49
CA GLU A 475 -4.20 11.25 29.12
C GLU A 475 -2.80 11.69 28.64
N ALA A 476 -2.65 12.01 27.35
CA ALA A 476 -1.40 12.50 26.81
C ALA A 476 -1.02 13.86 27.41
N ARG A 477 -1.99 14.79 27.54
CA ARG A 477 -1.82 16.11 28.19
C ARG A 477 -1.45 16.03 29.66
N ALA A 478 -1.93 15.01 30.37
CA ALA A 478 -1.66 14.82 31.80
C ALA A 478 -0.19 14.47 32.10
N VAL A 479 0.57 14.07 31.09
CA VAL A 479 1.98 13.69 31.21
C VAL A 479 2.86 14.74 30.50
N PRO A 480 3.91 15.29 31.14
CA PRO A 480 4.79 16.26 30.50
C PRO A 480 5.45 15.69 29.23
N PHE A 481 5.53 16.48 28.16
CA PHE A 481 6.15 16.06 26.90
C PHE A 481 7.57 15.48 27.07
N ALA A 482 8.38 16.02 27.99
CA ALA A 482 9.71 15.49 28.28
C ALA A 482 9.69 14.01 28.73
N THR A 483 8.63 13.59 29.43
CA THR A 483 8.43 12.20 29.85
C THR A 483 8.07 11.32 28.66
N HIS A 484 7.17 11.79 27.78
CA HIS A 484 6.86 11.11 26.52
C HIS A 484 8.10 10.94 25.65
N LEU A 485 8.88 12.02 25.50
CA LEU A 485 10.12 12.02 24.72
C LEU A 485 11.12 10.99 25.25
N GLN A 486 11.37 11.00 26.56
CA GLN A 486 12.31 10.07 27.17
C GLN A 486 11.81 8.62 27.07
N GLY A 487 10.52 8.38 27.37
CA GLY A 487 9.91 7.04 27.27
C GLY A 487 9.96 6.47 25.85
N THR A 488 9.65 7.29 24.83
CA THR A 488 9.75 6.88 23.43
C THR A 488 11.19 6.58 23.02
N ARG A 489 12.15 7.42 23.43
CA ARG A 489 13.57 7.19 23.16
C ARG A 489 14.07 5.89 23.79
N ASP A 490 13.71 5.65 25.05
CA ASP A 490 14.12 4.44 25.77
C ASP A 490 13.49 3.19 25.17
N TYR A 491 12.23 3.27 24.73
CA TYR A 491 11.58 2.18 24.00
C TYR A 491 12.35 1.78 22.74
N TRP A 492 12.65 2.75 21.85
CA TRP A 492 13.33 2.46 20.59
C TRP A 492 14.77 2.02 20.77
N ARG A 493 15.49 2.63 21.71
CA ARG A 493 16.84 2.18 22.08
C ARG A 493 16.82 0.74 22.58
N LYS A 494 15.88 0.40 23.47
CA LYS A 494 15.74 -0.97 23.99
C LYS A 494 15.39 -1.95 22.89
N TRP A 495 14.50 -1.57 21.98
CA TRP A 495 14.12 -2.41 20.84
C TRP A 495 15.32 -2.67 19.93
N LEU A 496 16.05 -1.62 19.53
CA LEU A 496 17.18 -1.70 18.61
C LEU A 496 18.43 -2.32 19.23
N ALA A 497 18.63 -2.21 20.56
CA ALA A 497 19.77 -2.83 21.25
C ALA A 497 19.80 -4.37 21.14
N ARG A 498 18.68 -5.00 20.79
CA ARG A 498 18.58 -6.43 20.53
C ARG A 498 19.10 -6.81 19.15
N ALA A 499 19.18 -5.85 18.23
CA ALA A 499 19.52 -6.09 16.84
C ALA A 499 21.00 -6.43 16.66
N ARG A 500 21.26 -7.44 15.83
CA ARG A 500 22.59 -7.68 15.28
C ARG A 500 22.83 -6.70 14.13
N LEU A 501 23.91 -5.94 14.22
CA LEU A 501 24.32 -4.97 13.19
C LEU A 501 25.62 -5.46 12.51
N PRO A 502 25.90 -5.01 11.28
CA PRO A 502 27.12 -5.39 10.56
C PRO A 502 28.36 -4.95 11.35
N ARG A 503 29.38 -5.83 11.44
CA ARG A 503 30.66 -5.57 12.11
C ARG A 503 31.58 -4.72 11.22
N THR A 504 31.24 -3.46 11.07
CA THR A 504 31.99 -2.49 10.27
C THR A 504 32.28 -1.22 11.05
N GLY A 505 33.38 -0.55 10.71
CA GLY A 505 33.70 0.80 11.19
C GLY A 505 33.02 1.92 10.39
N ASP A 506 32.29 1.58 9.32
CA ASP A 506 31.59 2.55 8.48
C ASP A 506 30.30 3.03 9.15
N ALA A 507 30.35 4.25 9.70
CA ALA A 507 29.22 4.86 10.40
C ALA A 507 27.97 4.98 9.52
N THR A 508 28.13 5.25 8.21
CA THR A 508 26.98 5.39 7.30
C THR A 508 26.24 4.05 7.11
N THR A 509 26.98 2.95 6.94
CA THR A 509 26.40 1.61 6.84
C THR A 509 25.66 1.23 8.13
N LEU A 510 26.21 1.56 9.30
CA LEU A 510 25.54 1.33 10.58
C LEU A 510 24.26 2.16 10.71
N ALA A 511 24.29 3.44 10.38
CA ALA A 511 23.14 4.34 10.44
C ALA A 511 21.98 3.84 9.56
N ILE A 512 22.27 3.41 8.33
CA ILE A 512 21.28 2.84 7.40
C ILE A 512 20.75 1.50 7.87
N SER A 513 21.62 0.65 8.42
CA SER A 513 21.19 -0.63 9.01
C SER A 513 20.19 -0.41 10.15
N ARG A 514 20.45 0.58 11.03
CA ARG A 514 19.50 0.96 12.09
C ARG A 514 18.21 1.52 11.53
N ARG A 515 18.30 2.44 10.55
CA ARG A 515 17.14 3.04 9.89
C ARG A 515 16.25 1.99 9.24
N GLY A 516 16.81 1.04 8.51
CA GLY A 516 16.04 -0.03 7.86
C GLY A 516 15.29 -0.92 8.84
N LEU A 517 15.91 -1.29 9.96
CA LEU A 517 15.23 -2.05 11.02
C LEU A 517 14.10 -1.25 11.69
N LEU A 518 14.33 0.05 11.95
CA LEU A 518 13.29 0.93 12.50
C LEU A 518 12.14 1.13 11.52
N SER A 519 12.42 1.32 10.22
CA SER A 519 11.39 1.42 9.17
C SER A 519 10.58 0.14 9.06
N THR A 520 11.22 -1.03 9.14
CA THR A 520 10.53 -2.33 9.21
C THR A 520 9.61 -2.41 10.42
N ALA A 521 10.05 -1.96 11.60
CA ALA A 521 9.22 -1.95 12.80
C ALA A 521 8.00 -1.00 12.70
N VAL A 522 8.12 0.11 11.96
CA VAL A 522 7.01 1.03 11.68
C VAL A 522 5.99 0.40 10.73
N ALA A 523 6.47 -0.33 9.72
CA ALA A 523 5.65 -1.02 8.72
C ALA A 523 5.01 -2.32 9.24
N THR A 524 5.39 -2.81 10.42
CA THR A 524 4.86 -4.04 10.99
C THR A 524 3.57 -3.79 11.75
N ASP A 525 2.48 -4.44 11.35
CA ASP A 525 1.24 -4.46 12.11
C ASP A 525 1.44 -5.16 13.46
N ARG A 526 1.17 -4.42 14.55
CA ARG A 526 1.37 -4.91 15.91
C ARG A 526 0.48 -6.11 16.23
N SER A 527 -0.70 -6.20 15.64
CA SER A 527 -1.72 -7.19 15.98
C SER A 527 -1.53 -8.51 15.22
N THR A 528 -1.29 -8.46 13.92
CA THR A 528 -1.24 -9.62 13.03
C THR A 528 0.16 -10.02 12.63
N GLY A 529 1.13 -9.11 12.71
CA GLY A 529 2.50 -9.32 12.27
C GLY A 529 2.70 -9.17 10.77
N ALA A 530 1.66 -8.76 10.01
CA ALA A 530 1.81 -8.38 8.61
C ALA A 530 2.80 -7.21 8.49
N ILE A 531 3.63 -7.21 7.45
CA ILE A 531 4.62 -6.18 7.20
C ILE A 531 4.35 -5.57 5.83
N VAL A 532 3.93 -4.30 5.81
CA VAL A 532 3.63 -3.62 4.55
C VAL A 532 4.90 -3.29 3.78
N ALA A 533 4.84 -3.28 2.44
CA ALA A 533 5.97 -2.93 1.59
C ALA A 533 6.45 -1.49 1.84
N SER A 534 5.53 -0.58 2.11
CA SER A 534 5.77 0.78 2.61
C SER A 534 4.53 1.31 3.32
N VAL A 535 4.71 2.23 4.27
CA VAL A 535 3.54 2.95 4.82
C VAL A 535 2.98 3.98 3.84
N ALA A 536 3.62 4.21 2.70
CA ALA A 536 3.20 5.16 1.67
C ALA A 536 1.81 4.85 1.09
N THR A 537 1.06 5.91 0.77
CA THR A 537 -0.27 5.85 0.12
C THR A 537 -0.15 5.86 -1.40
N GLN A 538 0.86 6.56 -1.94
CA GLN A 538 1.06 6.70 -3.39
C GLN A 538 2.48 6.28 -3.83
N ALA A 539 2.63 5.31 -4.74
CA ALA A 539 1.61 4.34 -5.15
C ALA A 539 1.12 3.49 -3.92
N PRO A 540 0.10 2.61 -4.05
CA PRO A 540 -0.37 1.85 -2.90
C PRO A 540 0.64 0.76 -2.51
N TYR A 541 1.32 0.96 -1.38
CA TYR A 541 2.25 -0.02 -0.81
C TYR A 541 1.89 -0.39 0.63
N GLY A 542 0.72 0.04 1.12
CA GLY A 542 0.17 -0.25 2.44
C GLY A 542 -0.29 -1.70 2.62
N GLU A 543 0.19 -2.61 1.80
CA GLU A 543 -0.16 -4.02 1.79
C GLU A 543 1.11 -4.87 1.96
N ASP A 544 0.90 -6.09 2.42
CA ASP A 544 1.94 -7.09 2.65
C ASP A 544 2.06 -8.00 1.43
N TRP A 545 3.18 -7.91 0.72
CA TRP A 545 3.56 -8.81 -0.36
C TRP A 545 4.35 -10.00 0.20
N PRO A 546 3.86 -11.25 0.02
CA PRO A 546 4.62 -12.46 0.32
C PRO A 546 6.03 -12.48 -0.28
N ARG A 547 6.24 -11.87 -1.46
CA ARG A 547 7.57 -11.69 -2.05
C ARG A 547 8.47 -10.89 -1.12
N ASP A 548 8.12 -9.65 -0.83
CA ASP A 548 8.89 -8.70 -0.02
C ASP A 548 9.12 -9.24 1.39
N GLY A 549 8.03 -9.69 2.03
CA GLY A 549 8.04 -10.20 3.38
C GLY A 549 8.91 -11.44 3.56
N SER A 550 9.10 -12.25 2.52
CA SER A 550 10.03 -13.39 2.57
C SER A 550 11.48 -12.96 2.80
N PHE A 551 11.92 -11.87 2.19
CA PHE A 551 13.27 -11.31 2.38
C PHE A 551 13.36 -10.49 3.67
N ILE A 552 12.32 -9.75 4.02
CA ILE A 552 12.23 -9.02 5.29
C ILE A 552 12.32 -10.01 6.47
N ASN A 553 11.65 -11.17 6.39
CA ASN A 553 11.76 -12.23 7.38
C ASN A 553 13.20 -12.73 7.54
N HIS A 554 13.90 -12.97 6.43
CA HIS A 554 15.33 -13.35 6.49
C HIS A 554 16.18 -12.28 7.18
N ALA A 555 15.91 -11.00 6.90
CA ALA A 555 16.59 -9.87 7.54
C ALA A 555 16.30 -9.81 9.05
N LEU A 556 15.05 -9.97 9.46
CA LEU A 556 14.63 -9.94 10.87
C LEU A 556 15.20 -11.11 11.67
N ASP A 557 15.21 -12.32 11.11
CA ASP A 557 15.84 -13.48 11.72
C ASP A 557 17.34 -13.28 11.93
N LEU A 558 18.03 -12.76 10.90
CA LEU A 558 19.46 -12.44 10.98
C LEU A 558 19.72 -11.34 12.02
N ALA A 559 18.86 -10.33 12.08
CA ALA A 559 18.90 -9.24 13.04
C ALA A 559 18.59 -9.68 14.48
N GLY A 560 17.99 -10.85 14.70
CA GLY A 560 17.68 -11.38 16.03
C GLY A 560 16.27 -11.06 16.53
N PHE A 561 15.31 -10.99 15.62
CA PHE A 561 13.87 -10.84 15.90
C PHE A 561 13.04 -12.06 15.44
N PRO A 562 13.39 -13.30 15.82
CA PRO A 562 12.68 -14.49 15.35
C PRO A 562 11.20 -14.51 15.78
N GLU A 563 10.84 -13.84 16.87
CA GLU A 563 9.44 -13.74 17.30
C GLU A 563 8.56 -12.92 16.35
N ALA A 564 9.14 -11.92 15.68
CA ALA A 564 8.44 -11.13 14.67
C ALA A 564 8.20 -12.00 13.42
N VAL A 565 9.20 -12.78 13.03
CA VAL A 565 9.12 -13.70 11.88
C VAL A 565 8.16 -14.85 12.13
N GLU A 566 8.15 -15.46 13.33
CA GLU A 566 7.17 -16.50 13.69
C GLU A 566 5.74 -15.96 13.53
N LYS A 567 5.47 -14.74 14.04
CA LYS A 567 4.17 -14.09 13.93
C LYS A 567 3.76 -13.78 12.49
N HIS A 568 4.69 -13.25 11.69
CA HIS A 568 4.46 -12.95 10.29
C HIS A 568 4.22 -14.21 9.45
N ASN A 569 4.97 -15.28 9.71
CA ASN A 569 4.77 -16.57 9.05
C ASN A 569 3.43 -17.23 9.44
N GLU A 570 2.94 -17.02 10.67
CA GLU A 570 1.58 -17.41 11.06
C GLU A 570 0.50 -16.61 10.31
N PHE A 571 0.76 -15.33 9.98
CA PHE A 571 -0.08 -14.56 9.06
C PHE A 571 -0.12 -15.22 7.67
N TYR A 572 1.03 -15.52 7.06
CA TYR A 572 1.08 -16.21 5.76
C TYR A 572 0.41 -17.58 5.76
N ALA A 573 0.63 -18.40 6.80
CA ALA A 573 -0.04 -19.69 6.91
C ALA A 573 -1.57 -19.57 7.00
N ARG A 574 -2.08 -18.46 7.54
CA ARG A 574 -3.52 -18.16 7.68
C ARG A 574 -4.14 -17.64 6.37
N VAL A 575 -3.45 -16.76 5.64
CA VAL A 575 -3.98 -16.16 4.40
C VAL A 575 -3.77 -17.04 3.16
N GLN A 576 -2.89 -18.04 3.24
CA GLN A 576 -2.71 -19.01 2.15
C GLN A 576 -4.01 -19.69 1.77
N ARG A 577 -4.30 -19.77 0.47
CA ARG A 577 -5.48 -20.45 -0.05
C ARG A 577 -5.50 -21.93 0.35
N ASP A 578 -6.62 -22.38 0.91
CA ASP A 578 -6.86 -23.77 1.28
C ASP A 578 -8.06 -24.42 0.54
N GLY A 579 -8.74 -23.66 -0.33
CA GLY A 579 -9.86 -24.11 -1.14
C GLY A 579 -9.48 -24.94 -2.38
N TRP A 580 -10.50 -25.36 -3.15
CA TRP A 580 -10.31 -26.22 -4.34
C TRP A 580 -9.63 -25.52 -5.53
N PHE A 581 -9.74 -24.19 -5.59
CA PHE A 581 -9.19 -23.38 -6.67
C PHE A 581 -7.84 -22.80 -6.24
N LEU A 582 -6.77 -23.17 -6.94
CA LEU A 582 -5.39 -22.76 -6.67
C LEU A 582 -4.96 -22.98 -5.18
N PRO A 583 -5.14 -24.18 -4.60
CA PRO A 583 -4.73 -24.44 -3.23
C PRO A 583 -3.23 -24.18 -3.05
N GLY A 584 -2.83 -23.63 -1.92
CA GLY A 584 -1.41 -23.40 -1.59
C GLY A 584 -0.79 -22.13 -2.17
N THR A 585 -1.51 -21.36 -2.99
CA THR A 585 -1.06 -20.05 -3.50
C THR A 585 -1.41 -18.91 -2.55
N MET A 586 -0.87 -17.72 -2.87
CA MET A 586 -1.18 -16.44 -2.23
C MET A 586 -1.88 -15.51 -3.22
N GLU A 587 -2.73 -14.59 -2.74
CA GLU A 587 -3.06 -13.36 -3.47
C GLU A 587 -1.78 -12.53 -3.68
N MET A 588 -1.78 -11.57 -4.62
CA MET A 588 -0.64 -10.68 -4.87
C MET A 588 -0.13 -9.97 -3.61
N ASN A 589 -1.05 -9.55 -2.75
CA ASN A 589 -0.72 -8.94 -1.47
C ASN A 589 -1.98 -8.89 -0.60
N TYR A 590 -1.79 -8.53 0.67
CA TYR A 590 -2.86 -8.51 1.66
C TYR A 590 -2.82 -7.26 2.52
N TYR A 591 -4.00 -6.79 2.88
CA TYR A 591 -4.17 -5.98 4.07
C TYR A 591 -3.84 -6.77 5.33
N ALA A 592 -3.51 -6.09 6.42
CA ALA A 592 -3.17 -6.73 7.69
C ALA A 592 -4.27 -7.63 8.29
N ASP A 593 -5.55 -7.45 7.92
CA ASP A 593 -6.66 -8.35 8.29
C ASP A 593 -6.77 -9.61 7.41
N GLY A 594 -5.98 -9.71 6.34
CA GLY A 594 -5.98 -10.81 5.39
C GLY A 594 -6.88 -10.59 4.17
N MET A 595 -7.50 -9.43 4.02
CA MET A 595 -8.22 -9.09 2.78
C MET A 595 -7.22 -8.89 1.64
N ALA A 596 -7.50 -9.46 0.46
CA ALA A 596 -6.66 -9.26 -0.72
C ALA A 596 -6.62 -7.78 -1.10
N GLY A 597 -5.42 -7.22 -1.30
CA GLY A 597 -5.24 -5.81 -1.61
C GLY A 597 -5.16 -5.55 -3.12
N GLY A 598 -4.19 -6.15 -3.81
CA GLY A 598 -3.88 -5.92 -5.22
C GLY A 598 -4.78 -6.65 -6.22
N PRO A 599 -4.82 -6.18 -7.48
CA PRO A 599 -5.72 -6.72 -8.51
C PRO A 599 -5.25 -8.05 -9.11
N ILE A 600 -3.98 -8.42 -8.93
CA ILE A 600 -3.42 -9.67 -9.46
C ILE A 600 -3.88 -10.83 -8.58
N LEU A 601 -4.51 -11.82 -9.20
CA LEU A 601 -5.12 -12.93 -8.47
C LEU A 601 -4.10 -13.77 -7.72
N PHE A 602 -2.97 -14.10 -8.31
CA PHE A 602 -1.90 -14.79 -7.60
C PHE A 602 -0.62 -14.67 -8.40
N GLU A 603 0.51 -14.75 -7.73
CA GLU A 603 1.81 -14.81 -8.37
C GLU A 603 2.52 -16.11 -8.01
N ILE A 604 3.12 -16.77 -9.00
CA ILE A 604 3.70 -18.10 -8.78
C ILE A 604 4.98 -18.02 -7.93
N ASP A 605 5.74 -16.93 -8.08
CA ASP A 605 6.94 -16.67 -7.31
C ASP A 605 6.61 -16.33 -5.86
N GLU A 606 5.52 -15.62 -5.59
CA GLU A 606 5.03 -15.40 -4.23
C GLU A 606 4.61 -16.68 -3.54
N ALA A 607 3.86 -17.54 -4.22
CA ALA A 607 3.51 -18.86 -3.68
C ALA A 607 4.76 -19.69 -3.35
N ALA A 608 5.81 -19.57 -4.17
CA ALA A 608 7.08 -20.25 -3.97
C ALA A 608 7.92 -19.64 -2.84
N LEU A 609 8.01 -18.31 -2.76
CA LEU A 609 8.72 -17.58 -1.72
C LEU A 609 8.06 -17.76 -0.36
N ALA A 610 6.73 -17.85 -0.29
CA ALA A 610 6.00 -18.21 0.91
C ALA A 610 6.43 -19.59 1.46
N VAL A 611 6.58 -20.60 0.60
CA VAL A 611 7.11 -21.92 1.02
C VAL A 611 8.55 -21.79 1.53
N TRP A 612 9.37 -20.97 0.87
CA TRP A 612 10.75 -20.73 1.28
C TRP A 612 10.84 -20.05 2.65
N THR A 613 10.17 -18.91 2.88
CA THR A 613 10.29 -18.15 4.13
C THR A 613 9.80 -18.94 5.35
N LEU A 614 8.74 -19.74 5.19
CA LEU A 614 8.25 -20.64 6.23
C LEU A 614 9.31 -21.68 6.63
N TRP A 615 10.03 -22.25 5.67
CA TRP A 615 11.13 -23.18 5.98
C TRP A 615 12.39 -22.46 6.46
N ASP A 616 12.70 -21.31 5.87
CA ASP A 616 13.90 -20.54 6.16
C ASP A 616 13.98 -20.16 7.63
N HIS A 617 12.89 -19.61 8.17
CA HIS A 617 12.76 -19.25 9.57
C HIS A 617 13.05 -20.43 10.51
N ALA A 618 12.55 -21.61 10.17
CA ALA A 618 12.77 -22.83 10.96
C ALA A 618 14.27 -23.12 11.17
N ARG A 619 15.14 -22.71 10.22
CA ARG A 619 16.60 -22.88 10.30
C ARG A 619 17.25 -21.98 11.35
N PHE A 620 16.66 -20.83 11.66
CA PHE A 620 17.12 -19.90 12.69
C PHE A 620 16.71 -20.32 14.11
N LEU A 621 15.68 -21.16 14.23
CA LEU A 621 15.19 -21.63 15.52
C LEU A 621 16.07 -22.77 16.10
N PRO A 622 16.28 -22.79 17.43
CA PRO A 622 16.79 -23.97 18.15
C PRO A 622 15.91 -25.21 17.91
N SER A 623 16.47 -26.40 18.09
CA SER A 623 15.78 -27.66 17.75
C SER A 623 14.40 -27.85 18.42
N SER A 624 14.24 -27.43 19.68
CA SER A 624 12.96 -27.52 20.40
C SER A 624 11.89 -26.59 19.82
N ASP A 625 12.27 -25.35 19.54
CA ASP A 625 11.37 -24.32 19.02
C ASP A 625 11.02 -24.57 17.56
N ARG A 626 11.99 -25.10 16.79
CA ARG A 626 11.80 -25.52 15.40
C ARG A 626 10.68 -26.54 15.25
N ALA A 627 10.65 -27.58 16.09
CA ALA A 627 9.61 -28.61 16.01
C ALA A 627 8.22 -28.03 16.33
N ARG A 628 8.13 -27.17 17.36
CA ARG A 628 6.89 -26.47 17.72
C ARG A 628 6.40 -25.59 16.56
N TYR A 629 7.29 -24.78 16.00
CA TYR A 629 6.99 -23.88 14.90
C TYR A 629 6.53 -24.63 13.65
N LEU A 630 7.26 -25.66 13.22
CA LEU A 630 6.87 -26.49 12.08
C LEU A 630 5.51 -27.18 12.31
N GLY A 631 5.17 -27.53 13.56
CA GLY A 631 3.83 -28.02 13.90
C GLY A 631 2.69 -27.04 13.55
N LYS A 632 2.96 -25.74 13.52
CA LYS A 632 1.99 -24.70 13.13
C LYS A 632 1.94 -24.47 11.62
N VAL A 633 3.09 -24.43 10.96
CA VAL A 633 3.18 -23.95 9.56
C VAL A 633 3.36 -25.05 8.51
N TYR A 634 3.73 -26.28 8.89
CA TYR A 634 4.08 -27.32 7.92
C TYR A 634 2.93 -27.70 6.99
N ALA A 635 1.68 -27.60 7.46
CA ALA A 635 0.51 -27.79 6.59
C ALA A 635 0.51 -26.80 5.41
N ALA A 636 0.90 -25.55 5.63
CA ALA A 636 1.01 -24.54 4.58
C ALA A 636 2.19 -24.80 3.63
N ILE A 637 3.35 -25.18 4.18
CA ILE A 637 4.52 -25.62 3.39
C ILE A 637 4.14 -26.77 2.45
N ARG A 638 3.48 -27.80 2.99
CA ARG A 638 3.06 -28.99 2.22
C ARG A 638 2.09 -28.62 1.10
N ARG A 639 1.05 -27.82 1.39
CA ARG A 639 0.07 -27.38 0.38
C ARG A 639 0.73 -26.59 -0.75
N GLY A 640 1.56 -25.59 -0.41
CA GLY A 640 2.28 -24.80 -1.41
C GLY A 640 3.21 -25.67 -2.25
N THR A 641 3.98 -26.57 -1.62
CA THR A 641 4.90 -27.46 -2.34
C THR A 641 4.15 -28.43 -3.26
N ASP A 642 3.02 -29.00 -2.82
CA ASP A 642 2.18 -29.87 -3.65
C ASP A 642 1.62 -29.12 -4.87
N PHE A 643 1.15 -27.88 -4.69
CA PHE A 643 0.67 -27.05 -5.78
C PHE A 643 1.77 -26.74 -6.79
N LEU A 644 2.91 -26.20 -6.34
CA LEU A 644 4.03 -25.82 -7.21
C LEU A 644 4.61 -27.03 -7.93
N ALA A 645 4.59 -28.22 -7.29
CA ALA A 645 5.00 -29.44 -7.94
C ALA A 645 4.03 -29.87 -9.07
N SER A 646 2.73 -29.61 -8.90
CA SER A 646 1.68 -29.94 -9.87
C SER A 646 1.52 -28.90 -10.99
N TRP A 647 1.92 -27.65 -10.77
CA TRP A 647 1.81 -26.54 -11.72
C TRP A 647 2.86 -26.63 -12.82
N ARG A 648 2.70 -27.62 -13.70
CA ARG A 648 3.69 -28.07 -14.66
C ARG A 648 3.17 -28.00 -16.09
N ASP A 649 4.00 -27.51 -17.00
CA ASP A 649 3.82 -27.65 -18.43
C ASP A 649 4.47 -28.97 -18.92
N PRO A 650 3.68 -29.93 -19.42
CA PRO A 650 4.19 -31.24 -19.83
C PRO A 650 5.06 -31.22 -21.08
N PHE A 651 4.99 -30.17 -21.91
CA PHE A 651 5.70 -30.09 -23.18
C PHE A 651 7.09 -29.48 -23.01
N THR A 652 7.23 -28.50 -22.12
CA THR A 652 8.49 -27.80 -21.89
C THR A 652 9.24 -28.31 -20.67
N GLY A 653 8.53 -28.92 -19.71
CA GLY A 653 9.06 -29.26 -18.40
C GLY A 653 9.14 -28.07 -17.43
N LEU A 654 8.83 -26.85 -17.89
CA LEU A 654 8.74 -25.65 -17.05
C LEU A 654 7.47 -25.67 -16.20
N GLN A 655 7.28 -24.64 -15.37
CA GLN A 655 6.00 -24.37 -14.74
C GLN A 655 4.93 -24.05 -15.79
N ALA A 656 3.65 -24.33 -15.52
CA ALA A 656 2.58 -23.84 -16.39
C ALA A 656 2.52 -22.29 -16.34
N PRO A 657 2.04 -21.60 -17.40
CA PRO A 657 1.99 -20.14 -17.42
C PRO A 657 1.26 -19.54 -16.20
N ALA A 658 1.83 -18.50 -15.60
CA ALA A 658 1.31 -17.82 -14.42
C ALA A 658 1.74 -16.34 -14.41
N MET A 659 1.12 -15.53 -13.54
CA MET A 659 1.60 -14.17 -13.26
C MET A 659 2.84 -14.25 -12.37
N GLU A 660 3.80 -13.35 -12.58
CA GLU A 660 5.09 -13.30 -11.88
C GLU A 660 5.54 -11.81 -11.77
N ASP A 661 6.09 -11.38 -10.63
CA ASP A 661 6.74 -10.04 -10.45
C ASP A 661 5.90 -8.82 -10.87
N ASP A 662 4.67 -8.72 -10.39
CA ASP A 662 3.66 -7.72 -10.72
C ASP A 662 3.27 -7.70 -12.22
N ILE A 663 3.63 -8.74 -12.99
CA ILE A 663 3.24 -8.88 -14.39
C ILE A 663 1.87 -9.58 -14.46
N PRO A 664 0.79 -8.88 -14.85
CA PRO A 664 -0.55 -9.46 -14.92
C PRO A 664 -0.73 -10.46 -16.08
N SER A 665 0.23 -10.52 -17.01
CA SER A 665 0.21 -11.46 -18.12
C SER A 665 0.74 -12.82 -17.68
N LEU A 666 0.14 -13.89 -18.21
CA LEU A 666 0.63 -15.25 -17.98
C LEU A 666 1.95 -15.48 -18.73
N VAL A 667 3.03 -15.64 -17.98
CA VAL A 667 4.38 -15.90 -18.48
C VAL A 667 4.92 -17.23 -17.95
N GLN A 668 6.02 -17.70 -18.53
CA GLN A 668 6.83 -18.79 -18.00
C GLN A 668 8.24 -18.23 -17.82
N GLY A 669 8.44 -17.46 -16.76
CA GLY A 669 9.68 -16.73 -16.51
C GLY A 669 10.71 -17.51 -15.72
N LEU A 670 11.94 -16.99 -15.73
CA LEU A 670 13.05 -17.47 -14.93
C LEU A 670 12.80 -17.18 -13.45
N GLN A 671 12.15 -16.06 -13.11
CA GLN A 671 11.78 -15.70 -11.75
C GLN A 671 10.86 -16.75 -11.11
N GLY A 672 9.72 -17.06 -11.76
CA GLY A 672 8.81 -18.11 -11.29
C GLY A 672 9.45 -19.49 -11.30
N ALA A 673 10.20 -19.85 -12.34
CA ALA A 673 10.86 -21.16 -12.40
C ALA A 673 11.92 -21.34 -11.30
N GLY A 674 12.76 -20.32 -11.08
CA GLY A 674 13.82 -20.33 -10.08
C GLY A 674 13.28 -20.40 -8.66
N THR A 675 12.25 -19.60 -8.34
CA THR A 675 11.61 -19.64 -7.03
C THR A 675 10.89 -20.96 -6.77
N ILE A 676 10.24 -21.58 -7.77
CA ILE A 676 9.69 -22.94 -7.60
C ILE A 676 10.80 -23.95 -7.27
N VAL A 677 11.97 -23.87 -7.89
CA VAL A 677 13.11 -24.72 -7.52
C VAL A 677 13.49 -24.51 -6.05
N LEU A 678 13.54 -23.26 -5.58
CA LEU A 678 13.79 -22.92 -4.17
C LEU A 678 12.70 -23.48 -3.24
N ALA A 679 11.42 -23.36 -3.61
CA ALA A 679 10.30 -23.90 -2.86
C ALA A 679 10.35 -25.43 -2.77
N LEU A 680 10.66 -26.13 -3.86
CA LEU A 680 10.80 -27.60 -3.86
C LEU A 680 11.99 -28.06 -3.01
N LYS A 681 13.12 -27.33 -3.02
CA LYS A 681 14.24 -27.58 -2.08
C LYS A 681 13.78 -27.41 -0.62
N SER A 682 13.04 -26.35 -0.34
CA SER A 682 12.54 -26.00 0.99
C SER A 682 11.51 -27.00 1.51
N GLY A 683 10.51 -27.35 0.68
CA GLY A 683 9.47 -28.33 1.01
C GLY A 683 10.03 -29.73 1.28
N VAL A 684 11.01 -30.19 0.49
CA VAL A 684 11.68 -31.48 0.75
C VAL A 684 12.45 -31.45 2.07
N ALA A 685 13.14 -30.35 2.38
CA ALA A 685 13.89 -30.22 3.63
C ALA A 685 12.95 -30.15 4.85
N ALA A 686 11.88 -29.36 4.76
CA ALA A 686 10.83 -29.29 5.78
C ALA A 686 10.12 -30.63 5.98
N GLY A 687 9.80 -31.33 4.90
CA GLY A 687 9.15 -32.64 4.97
C GLY A 687 10.04 -33.70 5.63
N ARG A 688 11.35 -33.69 5.36
CA ARG A 688 12.31 -34.53 6.10
C ARG A 688 12.36 -34.20 7.58
N ALA A 689 12.32 -32.91 7.95
CA ALA A 689 12.35 -32.47 9.33
C ALA A 689 11.06 -32.82 10.12
N THR A 690 9.95 -33.05 9.43
CA THR A 690 8.63 -33.31 10.02
C THR A 690 8.15 -34.77 9.87
N GLY A 691 8.90 -35.62 9.18
CA GLY A 691 8.55 -37.03 8.98
C GLY A 691 7.49 -37.26 7.90
N GLU A 692 7.48 -36.43 6.85
CA GLU A 692 6.59 -36.56 5.70
C GLU A 692 6.74 -37.88 4.95
N ASP A 693 5.65 -38.29 4.27
CA ASP A 693 5.60 -39.45 3.39
C ASP A 693 6.77 -39.47 2.37
N PRO A 694 7.64 -40.50 2.41
CA PRO A 694 8.74 -40.65 1.46
C PRO A 694 8.31 -40.62 -0.02
N ALA A 695 7.09 -41.08 -0.35
CA ALA A 695 6.59 -41.03 -1.71
C ALA A 695 6.33 -39.59 -2.18
N ARG A 696 5.83 -38.71 -1.28
CA ARG A 696 5.65 -37.29 -1.57
C ARG A 696 6.99 -36.58 -1.75
N LEU A 697 7.95 -36.83 -0.86
CA LEU A 697 9.32 -36.30 -0.99
C LEU A 697 9.95 -36.69 -2.33
N THR A 698 9.78 -37.96 -2.73
CA THR A 698 10.29 -38.46 -4.02
C THR A 698 9.66 -37.74 -5.21
N ARG A 699 8.35 -37.46 -5.19
CA ARG A 699 7.66 -36.70 -6.24
C ARG A 699 8.16 -35.26 -6.34
N TRP A 700 8.30 -34.57 -5.20
CA TRP A 700 8.82 -33.21 -5.17
C TRP A 700 10.27 -33.14 -5.68
N GLU A 701 11.14 -34.08 -5.30
CA GLU A 701 12.50 -34.15 -5.82
C GLU A 701 12.56 -34.45 -7.32
N ALA A 702 11.72 -35.35 -7.81
CA ALA A 702 11.63 -35.65 -9.24
C ALA A 702 11.20 -34.41 -10.02
N ARG A 703 10.18 -33.69 -9.53
CA ARG A 703 9.73 -32.45 -10.15
C ARG A 703 10.80 -31.36 -10.13
N ARG A 704 11.54 -31.22 -9.02
CA ARG A 704 12.66 -30.25 -8.93
C ARG A 704 13.70 -30.51 -10.01
N LYS A 705 14.16 -31.77 -10.15
CA LYS A 705 15.17 -32.16 -11.15
C LYS A 705 14.71 -31.90 -12.58
N GLU A 706 13.44 -32.19 -12.86
CA GLU A 706 12.84 -31.90 -14.16
C GLU A 706 12.84 -30.40 -14.47
N LEU A 707 12.41 -29.57 -13.51
CA LEU A 707 12.37 -28.12 -13.67
C LEU A 707 13.79 -27.53 -13.78
N GLU A 708 14.75 -28.00 -12.98
CA GLU A 708 16.17 -27.60 -13.08
C GLU A 708 16.73 -27.87 -14.49
N ALA A 709 16.40 -29.02 -15.09
CA ALA A 709 16.80 -29.35 -16.46
C ALA A 709 16.11 -28.45 -17.51
N ALA A 710 14.82 -28.15 -17.32
CA ALA A 710 14.08 -27.26 -18.21
C ALA A 710 14.59 -25.82 -18.15
N VAL A 711 14.92 -25.31 -16.95
CA VAL A 711 15.50 -23.98 -16.75
C VAL A 711 16.85 -23.86 -17.45
N LEU A 712 17.74 -24.84 -17.28
CA LEU A 712 19.02 -24.88 -18.00
C LEU A 712 18.84 -24.94 -19.52
N LYS A 713 17.83 -25.64 -20.02
CA LYS A 713 17.56 -25.70 -21.47
C LYS A 713 17.04 -24.38 -22.02
N LYS A 714 16.18 -23.69 -21.28
CA LYS A 714 15.45 -22.50 -21.76
C LYS A 714 16.21 -21.19 -21.54
N PHE A 715 16.79 -21.00 -20.36
CA PHE A 715 17.27 -19.70 -19.90
C PHE A 715 18.79 -19.57 -19.82
N TRP A 716 19.54 -20.67 -19.92
CA TRP A 716 21.00 -20.59 -19.96
C TRP A 716 21.49 -20.15 -21.35
N ASP A 717 22.23 -19.04 -21.41
CA ASP A 717 22.90 -18.58 -22.64
C ASP A 717 24.39 -18.94 -22.57
N PRO A 718 24.84 -20.03 -23.22
CA PRO A 718 26.24 -20.46 -23.18
C PRO A 718 27.18 -19.48 -23.89
N ALA A 719 26.70 -18.67 -24.84
CA ALA A 719 27.54 -17.71 -25.55
C ALA A 719 27.87 -16.50 -24.67
N ARG A 720 26.94 -16.11 -23.79
CA ARG A 720 27.13 -15.01 -22.83
C ARG A 720 27.55 -15.49 -21.44
N ASN A 721 27.55 -16.80 -21.21
CA ASN A 721 27.87 -17.43 -19.92
C ASN A 721 27.02 -16.88 -18.76
N THR A 722 25.70 -16.70 -18.98
CA THR A 722 24.76 -16.22 -17.97
C THR A 722 23.36 -16.78 -18.20
N PHE A 723 22.55 -16.79 -17.14
CA PHE A 723 21.09 -16.92 -17.30
C PHE A 723 20.51 -15.66 -17.93
N ARG A 724 19.51 -15.83 -18.79
CA ARG A 724 18.75 -14.75 -19.44
C ARG A 724 17.29 -15.10 -19.47
N ASP A 725 16.47 -14.13 -19.09
CA ASP A 725 15.03 -14.23 -19.20
C ASP A 725 14.52 -13.32 -20.35
N PRO A 726 13.96 -13.89 -21.43
CA PRO A 726 13.33 -13.11 -22.49
C PRO A 726 11.87 -12.75 -22.19
N SER A 727 11.28 -13.29 -21.12
CA SER A 727 9.86 -13.10 -20.78
C SER A 727 9.61 -11.86 -19.91
N SER A 728 10.62 -11.40 -19.18
CA SER A 728 10.59 -10.17 -18.39
C SER A 728 11.48 -9.10 -19.04
N GLY A 729 10.99 -7.85 -19.10
CA GLY A 729 11.77 -6.71 -19.63
C GLY A 729 13.01 -6.34 -18.80
N LEU A 730 13.12 -6.87 -17.57
CA LEU A 730 14.18 -6.59 -16.60
C LEU A 730 15.05 -7.85 -16.37
N SER A 731 15.94 -8.15 -17.30
CA SER A 731 16.70 -9.43 -17.30
C SER A 731 17.68 -9.63 -16.12
N THR A 732 18.03 -8.58 -15.39
CA THR A 732 19.04 -8.59 -14.31
C THR A 732 18.50 -9.11 -12.97
N GLY A 733 17.25 -8.81 -12.64
CA GLY A 733 16.63 -9.22 -11.36
C GLY A 733 16.54 -10.73 -11.23
N ALA A 734 15.96 -11.40 -12.23
CA ALA A 734 15.83 -12.85 -12.24
C ALA A 734 17.19 -13.57 -12.22
N ALA A 735 18.22 -13.04 -12.92
CA ALA A 735 19.56 -13.60 -12.89
C ALA A 735 20.23 -13.50 -11.51
N ALA A 736 20.01 -12.38 -10.79
CA ALA A 736 20.48 -12.23 -9.41
C ALA A 736 19.83 -13.26 -8.47
N TRP A 737 18.54 -13.55 -8.64
CA TRP A 737 17.83 -14.56 -7.85
C TRP A 737 18.39 -15.98 -8.00
N MET A 738 18.89 -16.31 -9.20
CA MET A 738 19.57 -17.59 -9.44
C MET A 738 20.83 -17.76 -8.59
N ILE A 739 21.50 -16.65 -8.23
CA ILE A 739 22.63 -16.64 -7.30
C ILE A 739 22.09 -16.73 -5.87
N TRP A 740 21.21 -15.83 -5.47
CA TRP A 740 20.55 -15.86 -4.16
C TRP A 740 19.17 -15.22 -4.26
N PRO A 741 18.09 -15.84 -3.73
CA PRO A 741 18.11 -16.95 -2.76
C PRO A 741 18.06 -18.36 -3.36
N VAL A 742 17.89 -18.52 -4.67
CA VAL A 742 17.64 -19.85 -5.27
C VAL A 742 18.84 -20.78 -5.14
N GLU A 743 20.05 -20.22 -5.17
CA GLU A 743 21.32 -20.95 -5.21
C GLU A 743 21.23 -22.09 -6.23
N PHE A 744 20.92 -21.73 -7.49
CA PHE A 744 20.46 -22.69 -8.49
C PHE A 744 21.50 -23.78 -8.77
N LEU A 745 22.79 -23.40 -8.79
CA LEU A 745 23.94 -24.29 -8.82
C LEU A 745 24.95 -23.85 -7.75
N PRO A 746 25.91 -24.71 -7.35
CA PRO A 746 26.98 -24.31 -6.44
C PRO A 746 27.72 -23.07 -6.94
N TYR A 747 28.09 -22.16 -6.03
CA TYR A 747 28.82 -20.94 -6.38
C TYR A 747 30.15 -21.16 -7.09
N THR A 748 30.77 -22.32 -6.92
CA THR A 748 32.00 -22.73 -7.63
C THR A 748 31.75 -23.15 -9.08
N ASP A 749 30.50 -23.33 -9.50
CA ASP A 749 30.17 -23.67 -10.88
C ASP A 749 30.50 -22.47 -11.80
N PRO A 750 31.25 -22.68 -12.89
CA PRO A 750 31.62 -21.60 -13.83
C PRO A 750 30.42 -20.81 -14.37
N ARG A 751 29.25 -21.43 -14.46
CA ARG A 751 28.01 -20.79 -14.92
C ARG A 751 27.49 -19.75 -13.93
N MET A 752 27.63 -20.03 -12.63
CA MET A 752 27.25 -19.09 -11.58
C MET A 752 28.23 -17.93 -11.47
N GLN A 753 29.53 -18.21 -11.64
CA GLN A 753 30.55 -17.15 -11.71
C GLN A 753 30.32 -16.25 -12.94
N GLY A 754 29.99 -16.84 -14.09
CA GLY A 754 29.63 -16.08 -15.30
C GLY A 754 28.38 -15.22 -15.12
N THR A 755 27.34 -15.77 -14.50
CA THR A 755 26.12 -15.03 -14.17
C THR A 755 26.42 -13.85 -13.23
N ALA A 756 27.28 -14.05 -12.22
CA ALA A 756 27.69 -12.97 -11.32
C ALA A 756 28.51 -11.88 -12.03
N GLU A 757 29.42 -12.25 -12.93
CA GLU A 757 30.15 -11.26 -13.75
C GLU A 757 29.20 -10.49 -14.68
N HIS A 758 28.19 -11.15 -15.26
CA HIS A 758 27.17 -10.48 -16.06
C HIS A 758 26.36 -9.47 -15.23
N VAL A 759 25.82 -9.92 -14.09
CA VAL A 759 25.04 -9.05 -13.19
C VAL A 759 25.88 -7.87 -12.69
N TRP A 760 27.16 -8.08 -12.37
CA TRP A 760 28.11 -6.99 -12.04
C TRP A 760 28.34 -6.00 -13.19
N ALA A 761 28.41 -6.48 -14.43
CA ALA A 761 28.59 -5.60 -15.59
C ALA A 761 27.39 -4.64 -15.77
N GLU A 762 26.20 -5.07 -15.41
CA GLU A 762 24.99 -4.23 -15.51
C GLU A 762 24.95 -3.12 -14.45
N THR A 763 25.68 -3.27 -13.34
CA THR A 763 25.76 -2.21 -12.31
C THR A 763 26.72 -1.08 -12.69
N GLN A 764 27.44 -1.14 -13.81
CA GLN A 764 28.46 -0.14 -14.12
C GLN A 764 27.87 1.25 -14.38
N ASN A 765 26.69 1.33 -15.00
CA ASN A 765 26.00 2.61 -15.20
C ASN A 765 25.54 3.22 -13.87
N PHE A 766 25.02 2.38 -12.95
CA PHE A 766 24.66 2.79 -11.60
C PHE A 766 25.87 3.32 -10.82
N LEU A 767 26.99 2.59 -10.83
CA LEU A 767 28.23 3.00 -10.16
C LEU A 767 28.81 4.29 -10.76
N ALA A 768 28.67 4.47 -12.07
CA ALA A 768 29.05 5.69 -12.76
C ALA A 768 28.02 6.82 -12.60
N LYS A 769 26.88 6.56 -11.94
CA LYS A 769 25.76 7.49 -11.73
C LYS A 769 25.29 8.12 -13.04
N VAL A 770 25.25 7.31 -14.11
CA VAL A 770 24.78 7.77 -15.42
C VAL A 770 23.34 8.25 -15.26
N PRO A 771 22.97 9.46 -15.73
CA PRO A 771 21.63 9.97 -15.58
C PRO A 771 20.57 9.00 -16.10
N GLY A 772 19.55 8.73 -15.29
CA GLY A 772 18.54 7.71 -15.57
C GLY A 772 17.87 7.19 -14.30
N ARG A 773 16.86 6.34 -14.51
CA ARG A 773 16.13 5.64 -13.44
C ARG A 773 16.77 4.31 -13.11
N TYR A 774 16.83 4.04 -11.81
CA TYR A 774 17.39 2.84 -11.20
C TYR A 774 16.42 2.31 -10.14
N GLY A 775 16.57 1.04 -9.78
CA GLY A 775 15.76 0.35 -8.78
C GLY A 775 16.23 -1.07 -8.57
N TYR A 776 16.15 -1.56 -7.34
CA TYR A 776 16.55 -2.91 -6.94
C TYR A 776 18.04 -3.27 -7.10
N GLU A 777 18.94 -2.30 -7.13
CA GLU A 777 20.39 -2.54 -7.12
C GLU A 777 20.84 -3.19 -5.80
N ALA A 778 20.10 -3.01 -4.71
CA ALA A 778 20.34 -3.70 -3.45
C ALA A 778 20.16 -5.24 -3.58
N LYS A 779 19.20 -5.69 -4.39
CA LYS A 779 18.98 -7.11 -4.74
C LYS A 779 20.21 -7.70 -5.41
N VAL A 780 20.78 -6.96 -6.37
CA VAL A 780 22.01 -7.32 -7.08
C VAL A 780 23.20 -7.35 -6.12
N ALA A 781 23.37 -6.31 -5.30
CA ALA A 781 24.46 -6.22 -4.35
C ALA A 781 24.44 -7.40 -3.35
N LEU A 782 23.27 -7.81 -2.87
CA LEU A 782 23.09 -8.95 -1.99
C LEU A 782 23.50 -10.27 -2.66
N ALA A 783 23.02 -10.52 -3.89
CA ALA A 783 23.42 -11.69 -4.65
C ALA A 783 24.94 -11.77 -4.85
N LEU A 784 25.58 -10.64 -5.21
CA LEU A 784 27.03 -10.56 -5.36
C LEU A 784 27.77 -10.72 -4.02
N ALA A 785 27.21 -10.24 -2.91
CA ALA A 785 27.78 -10.45 -1.57
C ALA A 785 27.81 -11.94 -1.20
N HIS A 786 26.77 -12.70 -1.51
CA HIS A 786 26.74 -14.14 -1.26
C HIS A 786 27.81 -14.92 -2.04
N ILE A 787 27.98 -14.63 -3.34
CA ILE A 787 28.91 -15.37 -4.19
C ILE A 787 30.36 -14.88 -4.11
N TRP A 788 30.59 -13.57 -3.90
CA TRP A 788 31.93 -12.96 -3.95
C TRP A 788 32.36 -12.31 -2.64
N GLY A 789 31.52 -12.20 -1.62
CA GLY A 789 31.84 -11.50 -0.37
C GLY A 789 33.05 -12.10 0.37
N LYS A 790 33.36 -13.37 0.13
CA LYS A 790 34.54 -14.06 0.70
C LYS A 790 35.73 -14.17 -0.27
N ASP A 791 35.57 -13.75 -1.53
CA ASP A 791 36.63 -13.75 -2.55
C ASP A 791 37.43 -12.44 -2.44
N PRO A 792 38.70 -12.44 -1.97
CA PRO A 792 39.48 -11.22 -1.79
C PRO A 792 39.68 -10.43 -3.09
N ALA A 793 39.67 -11.09 -4.25
CA ALA A 793 39.86 -10.43 -5.55
C ALA A 793 38.60 -9.70 -6.04
N LYS A 794 37.41 -10.10 -5.56
CA LYS A 794 36.12 -9.55 -6.01
C LYS A 794 35.34 -8.82 -4.92
N ARG A 795 35.61 -9.08 -3.65
CA ARG A 795 34.94 -8.45 -2.50
C ARG A 795 34.91 -6.93 -2.60
N GLY A 796 36.03 -6.30 -2.99
CA GLY A 796 36.11 -4.84 -3.15
C GLY A 796 35.16 -4.28 -4.23
N ARG A 797 34.66 -5.10 -5.16
CA ARG A 797 33.60 -4.72 -6.11
C ARG A 797 32.26 -4.57 -5.40
N VAL A 798 31.90 -5.55 -4.56
CA VAL A 798 30.65 -5.55 -3.79
C VAL A 798 30.66 -4.45 -2.73
N GLU A 799 31.80 -4.23 -2.07
CA GLU A 799 31.96 -3.12 -1.11
C GLU A 799 31.78 -1.75 -1.78
N ARG A 800 32.17 -1.59 -3.05
CA ARG A 800 31.87 -0.37 -3.81
C ARG A 800 30.38 -0.21 -4.11
N LEU A 801 29.66 -1.29 -4.44
CA LEU A 801 28.21 -1.23 -4.61
C LEU A 801 27.50 -0.84 -3.32
N LEU A 802 27.86 -1.49 -2.21
CA LEU A 802 27.31 -1.15 -0.90
C LEU A 802 27.61 0.32 -0.56
N ALA A 803 28.84 0.79 -0.81
CA ALA A 803 29.22 2.18 -0.59
C ALA A 803 28.36 3.19 -1.37
N THR A 804 28.04 2.90 -2.64
CA THR A 804 27.14 3.75 -3.44
C THR A 804 25.71 3.68 -2.89
N LEU A 805 25.20 2.47 -2.62
CA LEU A 805 23.87 2.27 -2.04
C LEU A 805 23.70 3.01 -0.71
N VAL A 806 24.71 3.07 0.16
CA VAL A 806 24.59 3.70 1.48
C VAL A 806 24.87 5.21 1.49
N ARG A 807 25.58 5.76 0.50
CA ARG A 807 25.99 7.19 0.52
C ARG A 807 25.22 8.06 -0.46
N ASP A 808 24.83 7.48 -1.59
CA ASP A 808 24.37 8.24 -2.74
C ASP A 808 22.88 8.07 -3.03
N VAL A 809 22.28 6.94 -2.62
CA VAL A 809 20.88 6.61 -2.92
C VAL A 809 19.87 7.13 -1.88
N PRO A 810 20.04 6.93 -0.56
CA PRO A 810 18.99 7.23 0.40
C PRO A 810 18.78 8.74 0.56
N THR A 811 17.63 9.12 1.11
CA THR A 811 17.33 10.52 1.42
C THR A 811 18.45 11.12 2.30
N PRO A 812 19.02 12.28 1.94
CA PRO A 812 20.20 12.86 2.57
C PRO A 812 20.22 12.94 4.09
N ASP A 813 19.06 13.20 4.70
CA ASP A 813 18.95 13.60 6.11
C ASP A 813 18.15 12.59 6.96
N THR A 814 17.36 11.73 6.31
CA THR A 814 16.44 10.78 6.96
C THR A 814 16.75 9.32 6.64
N LEU A 815 17.66 9.10 5.67
CA LEU A 815 18.23 7.81 5.30
C LEU A 815 17.22 6.77 4.80
N HIS A 816 16.13 7.21 4.18
CA HIS A 816 15.11 6.32 3.62
C HIS A 816 15.36 6.00 2.15
N TYR A 817 14.98 4.80 1.75
CA TYR A 817 14.95 4.38 0.34
C TYR A 817 13.55 4.51 -0.24
N SER A 818 13.47 4.75 -1.54
CA SER A 818 12.33 4.43 -2.40
C SER A 818 12.63 3.15 -3.17
N GLU A 819 11.63 2.54 -3.78
CA GLU A 819 11.80 1.45 -4.74
C GLU A 819 12.61 1.93 -5.96
N PHE A 820 12.17 3.01 -6.59
CA PHE A 820 12.85 3.62 -7.74
C PHE A 820 13.48 4.96 -7.37
N TYR A 821 14.59 5.27 -8.02
CA TYR A 821 15.29 6.54 -7.82
C TYR A 821 16.02 6.98 -9.09
N ASP A 822 16.13 8.29 -9.26
CA ASP A 822 16.72 8.89 -10.47
C ASP A 822 18.07 9.55 -10.15
N PHE A 823 19.10 9.22 -10.94
CA PHE A 823 20.29 10.07 -11.02
C PHE A 823 20.06 11.14 -12.08
N VAL A 824 20.33 12.40 -11.71
CA VAL A 824 20.19 13.56 -12.62
C VAL A 824 21.55 14.22 -12.83
N ALA A 825 21.77 14.76 -14.03
CA ALA A 825 23.05 15.36 -14.39
C ALA A 825 23.45 16.48 -13.41
N GLY A 826 24.68 16.39 -12.87
CA GLY A 826 25.21 17.37 -11.92
C GLY A 826 24.79 17.17 -10.47
N ASN A 827 23.89 16.22 -10.17
CA ASN A 827 23.57 15.84 -8.79
C ASN A 827 24.35 14.57 -8.39
N PRO A 828 25.21 14.62 -7.36
CA PRO A 828 25.97 13.45 -6.92
C PRO A 828 25.12 12.39 -6.20
N ARG A 829 23.87 12.72 -5.84
CA ARG A 829 22.93 11.85 -5.12
C ARG A 829 21.70 11.54 -5.97
N ALA A 830 21.13 10.37 -5.73
CA ALA A 830 19.87 9.97 -6.33
C ALA A 830 18.71 10.78 -5.72
N ILE A 831 17.64 10.90 -6.50
CA ILE A 831 16.38 11.50 -6.08
C ILE A 831 15.36 10.37 -5.96
N THR A 832 14.81 10.16 -4.76
CA THR A 832 13.76 9.17 -4.52
C THR A 832 12.52 9.46 -5.37
N VAL A 833 11.91 8.42 -5.94
CA VAL A 833 10.74 8.55 -6.82
C VAL A 833 9.46 8.20 -6.07
N ASN A 834 9.27 6.96 -5.64
CA ASN A 834 8.02 6.47 -5.03
C ASN A 834 8.20 6.01 -3.56
N ASP A 835 7.09 5.63 -2.91
CA ASP A 835 7.02 4.68 -1.77
C ASP A 835 8.02 4.79 -0.61
N VAL A 836 8.49 5.99 -0.28
CA VAL A 836 9.41 6.23 0.83
C VAL A 836 8.71 6.08 2.21
N PRO A 837 9.20 5.24 3.14
CA PRO A 837 10.33 4.31 3.01
C PRO A 837 9.94 2.94 2.41
N HIS A 838 10.67 2.50 1.40
CA HIS A 838 10.51 1.17 0.84
C HIS A 838 11.24 0.14 1.70
N VAL A 839 10.47 -0.72 2.38
CA VAL A 839 10.96 -1.61 3.44
C VAL A 839 11.81 -2.74 2.89
N TRP A 840 11.48 -3.25 1.71
CA TRP A 840 12.23 -4.32 1.08
C TRP A 840 13.63 -3.86 0.66
N GLU A 841 13.78 -2.69 0.04
CA GLU A 841 15.09 -2.11 -0.31
C GLU A 841 15.98 -1.92 0.94
N HIS A 842 15.39 -1.37 2.01
CA HIS A 842 16.07 -1.28 3.31
C HIS A 842 16.61 -2.63 3.80
N SER A 843 15.78 -3.67 3.70
CA SER A 843 16.13 -5.03 4.13
C SER A 843 17.24 -5.63 3.28
N LEU A 844 17.21 -5.41 1.96
CA LEU A 844 18.25 -5.89 1.04
C LEU A 844 19.61 -5.23 1.29
N VAL A 845 19.64 -3.92 1.56
CA VAL A 845 20.88 -3.21 1.92
C VAL A 845 21.42 -3.70 3.26
N TYR A 846 20.55 -3.88 4.26
CA TYR A 846 20.94 -4.46 5.55
C TYR A 846 21.54 -5.87 5.38
N LEU A 847 20.88 -6.75 4.63
CA LEU A 847 21.36 -8.10 4.34
C LEU A 847 22.70 -8.08 3.61
N THR A 848 22.90 -7.18 2.65
CA THR A 848 24.17 -7.02 1.92
C THR A 848 25.30 -6.63 2.89
N ALA A 849 25.05 -5.66 3.76
CA ALA A 849 26.01 -5.22 4.76
C ALA A 849 26.32 -6.34 5.76
N MET A 850 25.31 -7.08 6.22
CA MET A 850 25.50 -8.24 7.08
C MET A 850 26.35 -9.29 6.38
N GLU A 851 26.05 -9.68 5.15
CA GLU A 851 26.80 -10.71 4.42
C GLU A 851 28.28 -10.35 4.25
N LEU A 852 28.59 -9.07 3.99
CA LEU A 852 29.97 -8.61 3.92
C LEU A 852 30.64 -8.53 5.30
N HIS A 853 29.91 -8.24 6.38
CA HIS A 853 30.47 -7.88 7.68
C HIS A 853 29.89 -8.71 8.86
N ARG A 854 29.64 -10.01 8.68
CA ARG A 854 29.02 -10.88 9.72
C ARG A 854 29.81 -11.02 11.02
#